data_AF-A0AA38RVR4-F1
#
_entry.id   AF-A0AA38RVR4-F1
#
_cell.length_a   1.000
_cell.length_b   1.000
_cell.length_c   1.000
_cell.angle_alpha   90.00
_cell.angle_beta   90.00
_cell.angle_gamma   90.00
#
_symmetry.space_group_name_H-M   'P 1'
#
loop_
_entity.id
_entity.type
_entity.pdbx_description
1 polymer ?
#
loop_
_entity_poly.entity_id
_entity_poly.type
_entity_poly.pdbx_seq_one_letter_code
_entity_poly.pdbx_strand_id
1 'polypeptide(L)'
;MSDKEKRGFWGLFRARSSAQNGKLEKDPPRRRVVSEGDAPPRRSRTSQSSAAVSSTRRRPRRSASDAAKGKSREEPNGRRYEPGPLTSWPPSGLSSEEELNLGHAMELISRGVPAHKGHKRPIPHASDQYYALFSTSAGNRGDETDAANQHDSMTQLMTLKLQGSGSAIYPWETLEQPSYSFYFGRRPGTVTLNQWVTMSSALPPTIALRDPGVTPREVDLVRIFERLKELEAGLEDDNEDLMYKNLYRRLLRDPEKLMNPHRTLERQIMDLIMVLSAPGWIDFTNPRNQIATKFIFDTGHTNHQQYVRFFHQLLLSLELDLRINSRLHDDWAKEKLMGQLPPTLQWNLALSRRWRDNVRVEEYGKTADQVRLKFRLKRRQIKMIKRFAQMMKWPNLAETLDSLKRKDSQSSLDAVSSHAMAFFSGLVLPGPTFPFLIMNSLIDMDPDPATDELALLTHLHPHCGFQYRNSYTYWTASSIVGKVLAPTCRSLAGWVGPARPTPDLGRSQIARVRSRRPPRGRGTVSPEDAQSMSERSDPLGPPASRFPVGEYALAAPDADDPVDTVRVELLSLRACADRQGPAGGEPGPRWFDAEVQVAVDGYSWPLRLAYDVSFVGAWPCSDGPHPLFFDYGYVTVRADEVVGMRDWAGLYKSGGGSGGSSAKLNDRSAMSTPVGGGSSKVTAAAAAPGQEAGGEDDEEKVLVIEAFGVPDNEVLARAWCAHWGLSAVVADIRTTCMACAIREAYAATVTVVILVEDQDKNGDD
;
A
#
# COMPACT_ATOMS: atom_id res chain seq x y z
N MET A 1 31.33 25.87 -31.33
CA MET A 1 32.15 24.65 -31.58
C MET A 1 32.11 23.80 -30.33
N SER A 2 32.08 22.47 -30.53
CA SER A 2 31.86 21.39 -29.55
C SER A 2 30.38 21.07 -29.26
N ASP A 3 29.83 20.24 -30.14
CA ASP A 3 28.63 19.42 -29.98
C ASP A 3 28.76 18.49 -28.77
N LYS A 4 27.85 18.61 -27.80
CA LYS A 4 27.56 17.53 -26.85
C LYS A 4 26.54 16.59 -27.47
N GLU A 5 26.98 15.36 -27.72
CA GLU A 5 26.19 14.24 -28.24
C GLU A 5 24.83 14.11 -27.55
N LYS A 6 23.76 14.38 -28.29
CA LYS A 6 22.41 13.91 -27.97
C LYS A 6 22.35 12.40 -28.17
N ARG A 7 22.70 11.63 -27.15
CA ARG A 7 22.26 10.22 -27.05
C ARG A 7 20.76 10.22 -26.80
N GLY A 8 19.99 10.21 -27.89
CA GLY A 8 18.55 10.02 -27.85
C GLY A 8 18.17 8.64 -27.32
N PHE A 9 16.90 8.51 -26.95
CA PHE A 9 16.14 7.33 -26.50
C PHE A 9 16.49 5.96 -27.16
N TRP A 10 17.24 5.93 -28.27
CA TRP A 10 17.34 4.83 -29.23
C TRP A 10 18.67 4.07 -29.27
N GLY A 11 19.62 4.35 -28.39
CA GLY A 11 20.87 3.56 -28.30
C GLY A 11 20.69 2.11 -27.80
N LEU A 12 19.46 1.67 -27.56
CA LEU A 12 19.14 0.52 -26.71
C LEU A 12 18.74 -0.75 -27.48
N PHE A 13 18.25 -0.59 -28.71
CA PHE A 13 17.84 -1.70 -29.57
C PHE A 13 18.89 -2.04 -30.64
N ARG A 14 19.92 -1.20 -30.80
CA ARG A 14 21.04 -1.44 -31.72
C ARG A 14 22.18 -2.18 -31.03
N ALA A 15 21.97 -3.44 -30.66
CA ALA A 15 23.08 -4.34 -30.39
C ALA A 15 22.76 -5.74 -30.91
N ARG A 16 23.18 -5.97 -32.16
CA ARG A 16 23.40 -7.23 -32.89
C ARG A 16 22.35 -7.62 -33.93
N SER A 17 22.52 -7.03 -35.11
CA SER A 17 22.20 -7.69 -36.38
C SER A 17 23.22 -7.26 -37.44
N SER A 18 24.24 -8.08 -37.64
CA SER A 18 24.95 -8.18 -38.93
C SER A 18 25.68 -9.52 -39.00
N ALA A 19 25.22 -10.37 -39.89
CA ALA A 19 25.93 -11.57 -40.32
C ALA A 19 26.43 -11.33 -41.75
N GLN A 20 27.70 -11.63 -42.01
CA GLN A 20 28.12 -12.16 -43.32
C GLN A 20 29.44 -12.93 -43.24
N ASN A 21 29.31 -14.23 -43.55
CA ASN A 21 30.23 -15.17 -44.22
C ASN A 21 31.68 -15.37 -43.76
N GLY A 22 31.92 -16.56 -43.20
CA GLY A 22 33.20 -17.27 -43.21
C GLY A 22 33.06 -18.67 -42.59
N LYS A 23 33.29 -19.73 -43.38
CA LYS A 23 33.19 -21.16 -43.00
C LYS A 23 34.14 -21.56 -41.86
N LEU A 24 33.70 -22.45 -40.95
CA LEU A 24 34.27 -23.80 -40.67
C LEU A 24 33.76 -24.42 -39.33
N GLU A 25 33.25 -25.65 -39.45
CA GLU A 25 33.25 -26.84 -38.55
C GLU A 25 32.79 -26.85 -37.06
N LYS A 26 31.76 -27.71 -36.81
CA LYS A 26 31.55 -28.78 -35.77
C LYS A 26 32.15 -28.59 -34.35
N ASP A 27 31.48 -28.79 -33.20
CA ASP A 27 30.51 -29.80 -32.65
C ASP A 27 30.00 -29.27 -31.24
N PRO A 28 29.36 -30.05 -30.30
CA PRO A 28 27.97 -30.53 -30.18
C PRO A 28 27.29 -30.07 -28.82
N PRO A 29 26.08 -30.56 -28.39
CA PRO A 29 25.09 -29.76 -27.65
C PRO A 29 25.10 -29.88 -26.11
N ARG A 30 24.51 -28.90 -25.41
CA ARG A 30 24.09 -29.03 -24.00
C ARG A 30 22.56 -28.90 -23.81
N ARG A 31 21.97 -30.08 -23.64
CA ARG A 31 20.84 -30.52 -22.79
C ARG A 31 19.76 -29.50 -22.37
N ARG A 32 18.56 -29.76 -22.88
CA ARG A 32 17.24 -29.45 -22.30
C ARG A 32 17.11 -30.05 -20.89
N VAL A 33 16.44 -29.34 -19.99
CA VAL A 33 15.68 -29.95 -18.89
C VAL A 33 14.27 -29.37 -18.90
N VAL A 34 13.32 -30.29 -18.80
CA VAL A 34 11.89 -30.18 -19.06
C VAL A 34 11.13 -30.00 -17.74
N SER A 35 9.96 -29.39 -17.87
CA SER A 35 8.92 -29.08 -16.90
C SER A 35 8.12 -30.30 -16.38
N GLU A 36 7.25 -30.02 -15.38
CA GLU A 36 6.09 -30.78 -14.87
C GLU A 36 6.41 -31.94 -13.88
N GLY A 37 5.64 -32.21 -12.81
CA GLY A 37 4.36 -31.72 -12.28
C GLY A 37 3.93 -32.58 -11.07
N ASP A 38 2.97 -32.07 -10.29
CA ASP A 38 2.00 -32.68 -9.35
C ASP A 38 2.31 -33.87 -8.39
N ALA A 39 2.24 -33.54 -7.08
CA ALA A 39 1.43 -34.15 -6.00
C ALA A 39 1.77 -35.57 -5.42
N PRO A 40 1.21 -35.98 -4.24
CA PRO A 40 1.96 -36.23 -2.98
C PRO A 40 1.95 -37.74 -2.57
N PRO A 41 2.68 -38.21 -1.51
CA PRO A 41 2.07 -38.33 -0.16
C PRO A 41 3.01 -38.50 1.08
N ARG A 42 2.39 -38.39 2.27
CA ARG A 42 2.55 -39.19 3.53
C ARG A 42 3.85 -39.21 4.38
N ARG A 43 3.58 -39.03 5.69
CA ARG A 43 4.35 -39.34 6.90
C ARG A 43 5.17 -40.65 6.87
N SER A 44 6.40 -40.62 7.40
CA SER A 44 6.91 -41.62 8.35
C SER A 44 8.14 -41.11 9.13
N ARG A 45 8.13 -41.36 10.44
CA ARG A 45 9.25 -41.26 11.40
C ARG A 45 10.24 -42.41 11.20
N THR A 46 11.52 -42.17 11.50
CA THR A 46 12.54 -43.01 12.20
C THR A 46 13.94 -42.50 11.80
N SER A 47 14.71 -41.81 12.66
CA SER A 47 15.60 -42.29 13.73
C SER A 47 16.89 -43.01 13.27
N GLN A 48 18.01 -42.61 13.90
CA GLN A 48 19.37 -43.22 13.95
C GLN A 48 20.35 -42.74 12.85
N SER A 49 21.37 -41.93 13.14
CA SER A 49 22.59 -42.10 13.96
C SER A 49 23.64 -43.03 13.35
N SER A 50 24.74 -42.47 12.81
CA SER A 50 26.09 -43.07 12.92
C SER A 50 27.19 -42.17 12.34
N ALA A 51 28.10 -41.79 13.25
CA ALA A 51 29.52 -41.49 13.14
C ALA A 51 30.26 -41.53 11.77
N ALA A 52 30.85 -40.37 11.44
CA ALA A 52 32.29 -40.07 11.35
C ALA A 52 33.32 -40.92 10.54
N VAL A 53 34.29 -40.15 10.03
CA VAL A 53 35.70 -40.42 9.67
C VAL A 53 36.04 -40.89 8.24
N SER A 54 36.60 -40.00 7.41
CA SER A 54 38.05 -39.99 7.07
C SER A 54 38.35 -39.29 5.73
N SER A 55 39.36 -38.42 5.80
CA SER A 55 40.01 -37.62 4.76
C SER A 55 40.73 -38.40 3.64
N THR A 56 41.03 -37.77 2.50
CA THR A 56 42.43 -37.42 2.10
C THR A 56 42.56 -36.75 0.70
N ARG A 57 43.40 -35.68 0.64
CA ARG A 57 44.37 -35.29 -0.43
C ARG A 57 43.78 -34.80 -1.79
N ARG A 58 44.34 -33.83 -2.54
CA ARG A 58 45.62 -33.07 -2.55
C ARG A 58 45.47 -31.83 -3.48
N ARG A 59 46.28 -30.80 -3.19
CA ARG A 59 46.45 -29.44 -3.78
C ARG A 59 47.28 -29.44 -5.10
N PRO A 60 47.38 -28.34 -5.91
CA PRO A 60 48.29 -27.17 -5.65
C PRO A 60 47.77 -25.78 -6.19
N ARG A 61 47.90 -24.59 -5.54
CA ARG A 61 49.03 -23.62 -5.33
C ARG A 61 49.86 -23.32 -6.60
N ARG A 62 50.18 -22.08 -7.06
CA ARG A 62 50.57 -20.76 -6.48
C ARG A 62 50.45 -19.67 -7.60
N SER A 63 50.43 -18.35 -7.37
CA SER A 63 51.49 -17.50 -6.80
C SER A 63 50.99 -16.19 -6.18
N ALA A 64 51.79 -15.68 -5.23
CA ALA A 64 51.57 -14.53 -4.36
C ALA A 64 52.61 -13.43 -4.62
N SER A 65 52.35 -12.22 -4.10
CA SER A 65 53.35 -11.24 -3.61
C SER A 65 52.58 -10.23 -2.73
N ASP A 66 52.60 -10.38 -1.40
CA ASP A 66 53.51 -9.71 -0.43
C ASP A 66 53.07 -8.27 -0.12
N ALA A 67 53.13 -7.71 1.10
CA ALA A 67 53.27 -8.19 2.47
C ALA A 67 53.12 -6.93 3.35
N ALA A 68 52.24 -6.95 4.36
CA ALA A 68 52.37 -6.06 5.51
C ALA A 68 51.78 -6.77 6.75
N LYS A 69 52.69 -7.27 7.58
CA LYS A 69 52.41 -7.94 8.86
C LYS A 69 51.87 -6.90 9.86
N GLY A 70 50.61 -7.05 10.26
CA GLY A 70 50.11 -6.60 11.56
C GLY A 70 49.64 -7.84 12.34
N LYS A 71 50.42 -8.26 13.35
CA LYS A 71 50.01 -9.29 14.30
C LYS A 71 48.78 -8.80 15.06
N SER A 72 47.60 -9.29 14.70
CA SER A 72 46.43 -9.19 15.58
C SER A 72 46.64 -10.23 16.68
N ARG A 73 46.99 -9.72 17.87
CA ARG A 73 47.00 -10.46 19.12
C ARG A 73 45.54 -10.82 19.41
N GLU A 74 45.20 -12.10 19.38
CA GLU A 74 43.94 -12.59 19.95
C GLU A 74 43.90 -12.11 21.41
N GLU A 75 42.93 -11.27 21.75
CA GLU A 75 42.68 -10.92 23.14
C GLU A 75 42.05 -12.12 23.88
N PRO A 76 42.51 -12.43 25.11
CA PRO A 76 42.10 -13.62 25.83
C PRO A 76 40.77 -13.43 26.60
N ASN A 77 39.78 -12.79 25.98
CA ASN A 77 38.46 -12.57 26.60
C ASN A 77 37.32 -12.76 25.59
N GLY A 78 37.30 -13.90 24.91
CA GLY A 78 36.15 -14.35 24.12
C GLY A 78 34.95 -14.69 25.00
N ARG A 79 34.31 -13.67 25.59
CA ARG A 79 32.99 -13.81 26.20
C ARG A 79 31.98 -13.97 25.07
N ARG A 80 31.64 -15.22 24.78
CA ARG A 80 30.55 -15.56 23.87
C ARG A 80 29.26 -15.29 24.63
N TYR A 81 28.61 -14.16 24.35
CA TYR A 81 27.35 -13.81 24.99
C TYR A 81 26.29 -14.87 24.64
N GLU A 82 25.51 -15.31 25.63
CA GLU A 82 24.43 -16.25 25.36
C GLU A 82 23.42 -15.56 24.42
N PRO A 83 23.00 -16.22 23.32
CA PRO A 83 22.16 -15.62 22.29
C PRO A 83 20.68 -15.49 22.71
N GLY A 84 20.41 -15.16 23.97
CA GLY A 84 19.08 -14.92 24.52
C GLY A 84 18.67 -13.44 24.48
N PRO A 85 17.38 -13.13 24.70
CA PRO A 85 16.89 -11.76 24.79
C PRO A 85 17.54 -11.02 25.96
N LEU A 86 17.84 -9.74 25.77
CA LEU A 86 18.39 -8.90 26.82
C LEU A 86 17.34 -8.62 27.89
N THR A 87 17.69 -8.80 29.16
CA THR A 87 16.80 -8.51 30.31
C THR A 87 17.24 -7.29 31.11
N SER A 88 18.48 -6.84 30.94
CA SER A 88 19.06 -5.68 31.62
C SER A 88 20.18 -5.07 30.77
N TRP A 89 20.41 -3.76 30.94
CA TRP A 89 21.53 -3.06 30.34
C TRP A 89 22.29 -2.25 31.40
N PRO A 90 23.63 -2.33 31.45
CA PRO A 90 24.50 -3.20 30.67
C PRO A 90 24.21 -4.71 30.84
N PRO A 91 24.54 -5.56 29.86
CA PRO A 91 24.43 -7.00 30.02
C PRO A 91 25.31 -7.51 31.17
N SER A 92 24.93 -8.62 31.78
CA SER A 92 25.67 -9.20 32.90
C SER A 92 27.16 -9.39 32.57
N GLY A 93 28.03 -8.73 33.34
CA GLY A 93 29.48 -8.79 33.19
C GLY A 93 30.10 -7.62 32.41
N LEU A 94 29.32 -6.76 31.76
CA LEU A 94 29.79 -5.50 31.16
C LEU A 94 29.66 -4.35 32.15
N SER A 95 30.65 -3.46 32.18
CA SER A 95 30.57 -2.20 32.93
C SER A 95 29.89 -1.11 32.08
N SER A 96 29.20 -0.17 32.73
CA SER A 96 28.67 1.04 32.06
C SER A 96 29.79 1.95 31.50
N GLU A 97 30.99 1.84 32.06
CA GLU A 97 32.18 2.60 31.62
C GLU A 97 32.94 1.92 30.46
N GLU A 98 32.52 0.73 30.04
CA GLU A 98 33.18 -0.02 28.97
C GLU A 98 32.84 0.56 27.59
N GLU A 99 33.77 0.45 26.64
CA GLU A 99 33.58 0.86 25.26
C GLU A 99 33.61 -0.37 24.34
N LEU A 100 32.56 -0.54 23.55
CA LEU A 100 32.47 -1.61 22.57
C LEU A 100 33.18 -1.20 21.28
N ASN A 101 33.90 -2.14 20.66
CA ASN A 101 34.31 -2.00 19.27
C ASN A 101 33.10 -2.27 18.34
N LEU A 102 33.20 -1.88 17.07
CA LEU A 102 32.10 -2.04 16.09
C LEU A 102 31.57 -3.48 16.00
N GLY A 103 32.45 -4.49 16.02
CA GLY A 103 32.02 -5.89 15.93
C GLY A 103 31.14 -6.31 17.11
N HIS A 104 31.57 -5.98 18.33
CA HIS A 104 30.80 -6.27 19.55
C HIS A 104 29.52 -5.43 19.63
N ALA A 105 29.57 -4.15 19.23
CA ALA A 105 28.40 -3.28 19.19
C ALA A 105 27.33 -3.81 18.21
N MET A 106 27.73 -4.24 17.00
CA MET A 106 26.82 -4.87 16.05
C MET A 106 26.18 -6.16 16.59
N GLU A 107 26.94 -6.97 17.34
CA GLU A 107 26.42 -8.22 17.91
C GLU A 107 25.46 -7.99 19.08
N LEU A 108 25.75 -7.03 19.95
CA LEU A 108 24.98 -6.77 21.18
C LEU A 108 23.81 -5.80 20.98
N ILE A 109 23.94 -4.82 20.08
CA ILE A 109 22.96 -3.72 19.93
C ILE A 109 22.14 -3.88 18.65
N SER A 110 22.79 -4.20 17.52
CA SER A 110 22.16 -4.19 16.19
C SER A 110 21.60 -5.54 15.73
N ARG A 111 21.88 -6.63 16.44
CA ARG A 111 21.47 -7.97 16.01
C ARG A 111 19.95 -8.12 16.08
N GLY A 112 19.32 -8.33 14.92
CA GLY A 112 17.86 -8.55 14.83
C GLY A 112 17.04 -7.26 14.80
N VAL A 113 17.72 -6.11 14.81
CA VAL A 113 17.15 -4.79 14.62
C VAL A 113 16.72 -4.57 13.15
N PRO A 114 15.52 -4.00 12.91
CA PRO A 114 15.13 -3.50 11.60
C PRO A 114 16.01 -2.34 11.12
N ALA A 115 16.33 -2.37 9.82
CA ALA A 115 17.02 -1.32 9.10
C ALA A 115 16.07 -0.74 8.05
N HIS A 116 15.83 0.57 8.12
CA HIS A 116 14.96 1.31 7.21
C HIS A 116 15.80 2.12 6.22
N LYS A 117 15.44 2.07 4.95
CA LYS A 117 16.10 2.84 3.90
C LYS A 117 15.07 3.55 3.05
N GLY A 118 15.16 4.87 2.94
CA GLY A 118 14.35 5.64 2.02
C GLY A 118 15.03 5.82 0.65
N HIS A 119 14.20 6.06 -0.36
CA HIS A 119 14.63 6.18 -1.76
C HIS A 119 13.91 7.37 -2.39
N LYS A 120 14.69 8.27 -3.02
CA LYS A 120 14.19 9.33 -3.89
C LYS A 120 14.44 8.95 -5.34
N ARG A 121 13.37 8.80 -6.13
CA ARG A 121 13.46 8.44 -7.54
C ARG A 121 12.98 9.60 -8.43
N PRO A 122 13.71 9.91 -9.52
CA PRO A 122 13.26 10.91 -10.49
C PRO A 122 12.07 10.38 -11.29
N ILE A 123 11.18 11.28 -11.71
CA ILE A 123 10.06 10.94 -12.58
C ILE A 123 10.49 11.15 -14.04
N PRO A 124 10.41 10.12 -14.90
CA PRO A 124 10.80 10.23 -16.30
C PRO A 124 10.08 11.38 -17.00
N HIS A 125 10.84 12.15 -17.78
CA HIS A 125 10.34 13.30 -18.55
C HIS A 125 9.75 14.46 -17.73
N ALA A 126 9.95 14.47 -16.41
CA ALA A 126 9.58 15.57 -15.53
C ALA A 126 10.83 16.34 -15.04
N SER A 127 10.64 17.58 -14.58
CA SER A 127 11.71 18.33 -13.91
C SER A 127 11.97 17.80 -12.49
N ASP A 128 13.14 18.12 -11.93
CA ASP A 128 13.60 17.62 -10.63
C ASP A 128 12.72 18.03 -9.43
N GLN A 129 11.80 18.98 -9.62
CA GLN A 129 10.78 19.32 -8.62
C GLN A 129 9.76 18.19 -8.41
N TYR A 130 9.67 17.25 -9.35
CA TYR A 130 8.82 16.08 -9.29
C TYR A 130 9.65 14.84 -9.00
N TYR A 131 9.25 14.10 -7.97
CA TYR A 131 9.96 12.94 -7.47
C TYR A 131 8.99 11.95 -6.82
N ALA A 132 9.37 10.69 -6.81
CA ALA A 132 8.71 9.65 -6.04
C ALA A 132 9.57 9.26 -4.83
N LEU A 133 8.95 9.19 -3.65
CA LEU A 133 9.58 8.73 -2.43
C LEU A 133 9.08 7.33 -2.07
N PHE A 134 10.00 6.50 -1.59
CA PHE A 134 9.72 5.13 -1.15
C PHE A 134 10.54 4.81 0.10
N SER A 135 10.16 3.76 0.81
CA SER A 135 11.04 3.13 1.79
C SER A 135 11.07 1.61 1.61
N THR A 136 12.16 1.02 2.06
CA THR A 136 12.36 -0.43 2.15
C THR A 136 12.92 -0.75 3.52
N SER A 137 12.39 -1.78 4.17
CA SER A 137 12.86 -2.24 5.46
C SER A 137 13.41 -3.66 5.33
N ALA A 138 14.41 -4.00 6.13
CA ALA A 138 14.98 -5.34 6.24
C ALA A 138 15.45 -5.57 7.68
N GLY A 139 15.80 -6.80 8.08
CA GLY A 139 16.55 -7.03 9.33
C GLY A 139 15.91 -7.93 10.37
N ASN A 140 14.83 -8.64 10.06
CA ASN A 140 14.35 -9.75 10.88
C ASN A 140 14.86 -11.09 10.31
N ARG A 141 15.11 -12.07 11.20
CA ARG A 141 15.54 -13.42 10.79
C ARG A 141 14.43 -14.27 10.13
N GLY A 142 13.33 -13.67 9.68
CA GLY A 142 12.17 -14.37 9.15
C GLY A 142 11.45 -13.61 8.03
N ASP A 143 10.38 -14.20 7.48
CA ASP A 143 9.56 -13.63 6.40
C ASP A 143 8.53 -12.60 6.89
N GLU A 144 8.63 -12.14 8.15
CA GLU A 144 7.68 -11.17 8.69
C GLU A 144 7.89 -9.78 8.08
N THR A 145 6.80 -9.03 7.88
CA THR A 145 6.85 -7.67 7.32
C THR A 145 5.86 -6.79 8.07
N ASP A 146 5.97 -5.47 7.90
CA ASP A 146 4.97 -4.51 8.37
C ASP A 146 3.66 -4.57 7.56
N ALA A 147 3.63 -5.27 6.43
CA ALA A 147 2.47 -5.39 5.56
C ALA A 147 1.47 -6.45 6.06
N ALA A 148 0.18 -6.16 5.92
CA ALA A 148 -0.87 -7.13 6.19
C ALA A 148 -0.76 -8.33 5.25
N ASN A 149 -0.85 -9.54 5.82
CA ASN A 149 -1.17 -10.74 5.05
C ASN A 149 -2.64 -10.67 4.65
N GLN A 150 -2.93 -9.93 3.58
CA GLN A 150 -4.29 -9.63 3.15
C GLN A 150 -4.95 -10.83 2.44
N HIS A 151 -5.05 -12.00 3.08
CA HIS A 151 -5.60 -13.24 2.50
C HIS A 151 -5.42 -13.29 1.00
N ASP A 152 -4.15 -13.28 0.58
CA ASP A 152 -3.54 -13.05 -0.74
C ASP A 152 -4.51 -13.10 -1.95
N SER A 153 -5.39 -14.10 -1.96
CA SER A 153 -6.49 -14.19 -2.89
C SER A 153 -7.45 -13.00 -3.06
N MET A 154 -7.72 -12.19 -2.02
CA MET A 154 -8.74 -11.14 -2.10
C MET A 154 -8.19 -9.84 -2.68
N THR A 155 -6.92 -9.53 -2.44
CA THR A 155 -6.34 -8.22 -2.78
C THR A 155 -5.37 -8.27 -3.97
N GLN A 156 -5.10 -9.45 -4.54
CA GLN A 156 -4.37 -9.61 -5.81
C GLN A 156 -4.94 -8.78 -6.99
N LEU A 157 -6.21 -8.37 -6.92
CA LEU A 157 -6.81 -7.51 -7.92
C LEU A 157 -6.52 -6.00 -7.71
N MET A 158 -6.13 -5.62 -6.49
CA MET A 158 -5.77 -4.24 -6.13
C MET A 158 -4.40 -3.83 -6.66
N THR A 159 -3.53 -4.77 -7.02
CA THR A 159 -2.15 -4.47 -7.43
C THR A 159 -1.84 -5.08 -8.79
N LEU A 160 -0.96 -4.41 -9.54
CA LEU A 160 -0.40 -4.96 -10.76
C LEU A 160 1.09 -4.65 -10.86
N LYS A 161 1.91 -5.70 -10.92
CA LYS A 161 3.34 -5.59 -11.22
C LYS A 161 3.54 -5.15 -12.67
N LEU A 162 4.40 -4.16 -12.91
CA LEU A 162 4.71 -3.61 -14.24
C LEU A 162 5.33 -4.66 -15.15
N GLN A 163 6.15 -5.57 -14.61
CA GLN A 163 6.77 -6.65 -15.36
C GLN A 163 7.08 -7.87 -14.49
N GLY A 164 7.11 -9.04 -15.12
CA GLY A 164 7.44 -10.31 -14.48
C GLY A 164 6.22 -10.99 -13.87
N SER A 165 6.40 -12.23 -13.45
CA SER A 165 5.40 -12.98 -12.71
C SER A 165 5.59 -12.80 -11.20
N GLY A 166 4.53 -13.09 -10.44
CA GLY A 166 4.55 -13.04 -8.97
C GLY A 166 4.35 -11.65 -8.39
N SER A 167 4.54 -11.56 -7.08
CA SER A 167 4.36 -10.33 -6.31
C SER A 167 5.49 -9.33 -6.55
N ALA A 168 5.20 -8.06 -6.29
CA ALA A 168 6.21 -7.01 -6.28
C ALA A 168 7.17 -7.23 -5.08
N ILE A 169 8.48 -7.13 -5.34
CA ILE A 169 9.52 -7.19 -4.30
C ILE A 169 9.81 -5.78 -3.80
N TYR A 170 9.75 -4.80 -4.71
CA TYR A 170 9.96 -3.40 -4.37
C TYR A 170 8.70 -2.55 -4.66
N PRO A 171 8.44 -1.49 -3.87
CA PRO A 171 7.25 -0.65 -4.02
C PRO A 171 7.05 -0.01 -5.40
N TRP A 172 8.15 0.34 -6.08
CA TRP A 172 8.14 0.97 -7.40
C TRP A 172 7.89 -0.02 -8.56
N GLU A 173 7.76 -1.32 -8.29
CA GLU A 173 7.47 -2.32 -9.32
C GLU A 173 5.98 -2.40 -9.66
N THR A 174 5.10 -1.76 -8.88
CA THR A 174 3.65 -1.73 -9.16
C THR A 174 3.27 -0.54 -10.02
N LEU A 175 2.24 -0.74 -10.83
CA LEU A 175 1.68 0.30 -11.67
C LEU A 175 0.98 1.39 -10.86
N GLU A 176 0.07 0.97 -9.98
CA GLU A 176 -0.64 1.88 -9.10
C GLU A 176 0.36 2.42 -8.08
N GLN A 177 0.49 3.74 -8.05
CA GLN A 177 1.29 4.45 -7.07
C GLN A 177 0.35 5.43 -6.31
N PRO A 178 0.33 5.40 -4.97
CA PRO A 178 1.09 4.51 -4.09
C PRO A 178 0.75 3.01 -4.25
N SER A 179 1.75 2.15 -4.00
CA SER A 179 1.65 0.70 -4.24
C SER A 179 0.69 0.01 -3.29
N TYR A 180 -0.30 -0.71 -3.83
CA TYR A 180 -1.24 -1.49 -3.01
C TYR A 180 -0.63 -2.79 -2.48
N SER A 181 0.48 -3.26 -3.05
CA SER A 181 1.27 -4.37 -2.49
C SER A 181 1.95 -3.99 -1.17
N PHE A 182 2.17 -2.71 -0.93
CA PHE A 182 2.86 -2.18 0.24
C PHE A 182 2.01 -1.09 0.91
N TYR A 183 0.67 -1.23 0.92
CA TYR A 183 -0.23 -0.20 1.42
C TYR A 183 -0.65 -0.44 2.87
N PHE A 184 -1.31 -1.58 3.11
CA PHE A 184 -1.97 -1.86 4.38
C PHE A 184 -0.98 -2.47 5.38
N GLY A 185 -0.91 -1.90 6.57
CA GLY A 185 -0.09 -2.42 7.65
C GLY A 185 -0.71 -3.65 8.30
N ARG A 186 0.11 -4.48 8.96
CA ARG A 186 -0.27 -5.75 9.60
C ARG A 186 -1.42 -5.58 10.58
N ARG A 187 -1.42 -4.48 11.33
CA ARG A 187 -2.46 -4.14 12.31
C ARG A 187 -3.65 -3.44 11.63
N PRO A 188 -4.92 -3.78 11.95
CA PRO A 188 -6.09 -3.11 11.40
C PRO A 188 -6.02 -1.57 11.49
N GLY A 189 -6.39 -0.90 10.39
CA GLY A 189 -6.41 0.57 10.29
C GLY A 189 -5.03 1.23 10.21
N THR A 190 -3.95 0.44 10.12
CA THR A 190 -2.58 0.95 9.87
C THR A 190 -2.18 0.85 8.41
N VAL A 191 -1.15 1.61 8.04
CA VAL A 191 -0.46 1.56 6.75
C VAL A 191 1.00 1.15 6.98
N THR A 192 1.69 0.69 5.94
CA THR A 192 3.13 0.41 6.03
C THR A 192 3.95 1.70 6.13
N LEU A 193 5.23 1.59 6.52
CA LEU A 193 6.17 2.71 6.46
C LEU A 193 6.34 3.22 5.02
N ASN A 194 6.33 2.32 4.04
CA ASN A 194 6.44 2.71 2.63
C ASN A 194 5.25 3.57 2.19
N GLN A 195 4.02 3.16 2.55
CA GLN A 195 2.83 3.93 2.22
C GLN A 195 2.89 5.33 2.82
N TRP A 196 3.35 5.46 4.06
CA TRP A 196 3.57 6.75 4.71
C TRP A 196 4.54 7.64 3.94
N VAL A 197 5.71 7.11 3.58
CA VAL A 197 6.75 7.84 2.85
C VAL A 197 6.29 8.24 1.45
N THR A 198 5.59 7.34 0.75
CA THR A 198 5.12 7.61 -0.62
C THR A 198 4.06 8.72 -0.68
N MET A 199 3.31 8.96 0.40
CA MET A 199 2.35 10.08 0.47
C MET A 199 3.00 11.47 0.31
N SER A 200 4.32 11.58 0.55
CA SER A 200 5.11 12.80 0.34
C SER A 200 5.68 12.95 -1.08
N SER A 201 5.34 12.06 -2.02
CA SER A 201 5.80 12.16 -3.41
C SER A 201 5.20 13.38 -4.14
N ALA A 202 5.98 13.97 -5.05
CA ALA A 202 5.54 15.06 -5.91
C ALA A 202 5.42 14.57 -7.36
N LEU A 203 4.19 14.29 -7.82
CA LEU A 203 3.94 13.76 -9.17
C LEU A 203 3.60 14.87 -10.18
N PRO A 204 4.08 14.79 -11.44
CA PRO A 204 3.78 15.78 -12.47
C PRO A 204 2.32 15.68 -12.93
N PRO A 205 1.75 16.79 -13.45
CA PRO A 205 0.50 16.72 -14.19
C PRO A 205 0.67 15.89 -15.46
N THR A 206 -0.40 15.23 -15.91
CA THR A 206 -0.41 14.45 -17.16
C THR A 206 -0.11 15.36 -18.36
N ILE A 207 0.99 15.07 -19.06
CA ILE A 207 1.38 15.79 -20.29
C ILE A 207 0.77 15.07 -21.50
N ALA A 208 0.04 15.80 -22.33
CA ALA A 208 -0.42 15.28 -23.62
C ALA A 208 0.76 15.15 -24.58
N LEU A 209 0.98 13.97 -25.13
CA LEU A 209 1.98 13.76 -26.18
C LEU A 209 1.53 14.46 -27.48
N ARG A 210 2.51 14.93 -28.28
CA ARG A 210 2.26 15.63 -29.55
C ARG A 210 1.52 14.75 -30.55
N ASP A 211 0.75 15.40 -31.43
CA ASP A 211 -0.02 14.79 -32.52
C ASP A 211 0.88 13.95 -33.46
N PRO A 212 0.60 12.66 -33.68
CA PRO A 212 1.55 11.74 -34.32
C PRO A 212 1.54 11.67 -35.84
N GLY A 213 0.54 12.20 -36.52
CA GLY A 213 0.34 11.97 -37.97
C GLY A 213 -0.06 10.53 -38.36
N VAL A 214 0.08 9.52 -37.48
CA VAL A 214 -0.45 8.16 -37.65
C VAL A 214 -1.87 8.09 -37.09
N THR A 215 -2.84 7.68 -37.94
CA THR A 215 -4.26 7.61 -37.57
C THR A 215 -4.77 6.17 -37.50
N PRO A 216 -5.57 5.81 -36.47
CA PRO A 216 -6.22 4.51 -36.41
C PRO A 216 -7.23 4.38 -37.56
N ARG A 217 -7.42 3.16 -38.08
CA ARG A 217 -8.51 2.89 -39.02
C ARG A 217 -9.83 2.83 -38.26
N GLU A 218 -10.93 3.16 -38.92
CA GLU A 218 -12.25 2.79 -38.40
C GLU A 218 -12.43 1.27 -38.54
N VAL A 219 -12.78 0.61 -37.44
CA VAL A 219 -12.94 -0.84 -37.35
C VAL A 219 -14.28 -1.14 -36.70
N ASP A 220 -15.06 -2.06 -37.30
CA ASP A 220 -16.34 -2.51 -36.76
C ASP A 220 -16.16 -3.59 -35.68
N LEU A 221 -17.22 -3.86 -34.91
CA LEU A 221 -17.16 -4.85 -33.82
C LEU A 221 -16.75 -6.25 -34.31
N VAL A 222 -17.21 -6.67 -35.48
CA VAL A 222 -16.91 -8.00 -36.02
C VAL A 222 -15.40 -8.17 -36.21
N ARG A 223 -14.73 -7.21 -36.86
CA ARG A 223 -13.27 -7.25 -37.05
C ARG A 223 -12.51 -7.10 -35.73
N ILE A 224 -13.02 -6.28 -34.80
CA ILE A 224 -12.40 -6.13 -33.49
C ILE A 224 -12.41 -7.47 -32.74
N PHE A 225 -13.57 -8.10 -32.62
CA PHE A 225 -13.71 -9.35 -31.86
C PHE A 225 -13.08 -10.55 -32.57
N GLU A 226 -13.08 -10.60 -33.90
CA GLU A 226 -12.31 -11.57 -34.67
C GLU A 226 -10.83 -11.51 -34.27
N ARG A 227 -10.23 -10.31 -34.26
CA ARG A 227 -8.83 -10.16 -33.87
C ARG A 227 -8.60 -10.42 -32.38
N LEU A 228 -9.49 -9.97 -31.49
CA LEU A 228 -9.40 -10.30 -30.07
C LEU A 228 -9.40 -11.81 -29.84
N LYS A 229 -10.21 -12.55 -30.60
CA LYS A 229 -10.27 -14.01 -30.54
C LYS A 229 -8.99 -14.67 -31.05
N GLU A 230 -8.44 -14.19 -32.17
CA GLU A 230 -7.14 -14.64 -32.68
C GLU A 230 -6.01 -14.44 -31.65
N LEU A 231 -5.98 -13.28 -30.98
CA LEU A 231 -4.96 -12.95 -29.97
C LEU A 231 -5.06 -13.78 -28.69
N GLU A 232 -6.15 -14.52 -28.45
CA GLU A 232 -6.22 -15.50 -27.35
C GLU A 232 -5.17 -16.62 -27.50
N ALA A 233 -4.69 -16.87 -28.72
CA ALA A 233 -3.62 -17.83 -29.01
C ALA A 233 -2.21 -17.24 -28.85
N GLY A 234 -2.07 -15.94 -28.58
CA GLY A 234 -0.80 -15.21 -28.52
C GLY A 234 -0.45 -14.48 -29.81
N LEU A 235 0.72 -13.83 -29.83
CA LEU A 235 1.21 -13.07 -30.98
C LEU A 235 1.89 -13.98 -32.01
N GLU A 236 1.76 -13.67 -33.30
CA GLU A 236 2.39 -14.40 -34.40
C GLU A 236 3.88 -14.07 -34.56
N ASP A 237 4.66 -14.20 -33.47
CA ASP A 237 6.08 -13.83 -33.39
C ASP A 237 6.98 -14.51 -34.46
N ASP A 238 6.58 -15.67 -34.97
CA ASP A 238 7.34 -16.43 -35.98
C ASP A 238 7.13 -15.93 -37.43
N ASN A 239 6.22 -14.98 -37.66
CA ASN A 239 5.85 -14.55 -39.01
C ASN A 239 5.69 -13.03 -39.11
N GLU A 240 6.80 -12.34 -39.42
CA GLU A 240 6.84 -10.88 -39.59
C GLU A 240 5.84 -10.36 -40.62
N ASP A 241 5.64 -11.09 -41.73
CA ASP A 241 4.68 -10.70 -42.77
C ASP A 241 3.24 -10.75 -42.27
N LEU A 242 2.89 -11.79 -41.52
CA LEU A 242 1.56 -11.93 -40.93
C LEU A 242 1.31 -10.87 -39.86
N MET A 243 2.29 -10.64 -38.99
CA MET A 243 2.25 -9.60 -37.96
C MET A 243 2.05 -8.20 -38.56
N TYR A 244 2.80 -7.86 -39.62
CA TYR A 244 2.63 -6.60 -40.35
C TYR A 244 1.25 -6.49 -41.00
N LYS A 245 0.77 -7.58 -41.64
CA LYS A 245 -0.55 -7.61 -42.27
C LYS A 245 -1.67 -7.40 -41.26
N ASN A 246 -1.63 -8.10 -40.12
CA ASN A 246 -2.66 -7.99 -39.09
C ASN A 246 -2.74 -6.58 -38.51
N LEU A 247 -1.59 -5.94 -38.26
CA LEU A 247 -1.57 -4.56 -37.75
C LEU A 247 -1.98 -3.52 -38.80
N TYR A 248 -1.28 -3.43 -39.94
CA TYR A 248 -1.43 -2.30 -40.87
C TYR A 248 -2.48 -2.49 -41.98
N ARG A 249 -2.93 -3.73 -42.25
CA ARG A 249 -4.07 -3.92 -43.16
C ARG A 249 -5.39 -3.81 -42.42
N ARG A 250 -5.46 -4.23 -41.15
CA ARG A 250 -6.71 -4.28 -40.38
C ARG A 250 -6.90 -3.07 -39.46
N LEU A 251 -5.85 -2.61 -38.75
CA LEU A 251 -6.00 -1.70 -37.61
C LEU A 251 -5.37 -0.31 -37.82
N LEU A 252 -4.16 -0.22 -38.37
CA LEU A 252 -3.41 1.04 -38.53
C LEU A 252 -3.20 1.41 -40.00
N ARG A 253 -2.90 2.68 -40.29
CA ARG A 253 -2.43 3.14 -41.61
C ARG A 253 -0.91 3.36 -41.54
N ASP A 254 -0.15 2.61 -42.35
CA ASP A 254 1.30 2.81 -42.49
C ASP A 254 1.57 4.00 -43.43
N PRO A 255 2.14 5.12 -42.94
CA PRO A 255 2.43 6.31 -43.75
C PRO A 255 3.59 6.09 -44.74
N GLU A 256 4.52 5.18 -44.45
CA GLU A 256 5.72 4.90 -45.25
C GLU A 256 5.59 3.61 -46.07
N LYS A 257 4.38 3.03 -46.19
CA LYS A 257 4.11 1.75 -46.88
C LYS A 257 4.79 1.59 -48.25
N LEU A 258 4.92 2.67 -49.01
CA LEU A 258 5.49 2.65 -50.37
C LEU A 258 7.02 2.77 -50.39
N MET A 259 7.62 3.37 -49.36
CA MET A 259 9.05 3.68 -49.32
C MET A 259 9.81 2.78 -48.34
N ASN A 260 9.26 2.57 -47.15
CA ASN A 260 9.91 1.84 -46.06
C ASN A 260 8.88 1.23 -45.09
N PRO A 261 8.18 0.14 -45.49
CA PRO A 261 7.14 -0.47 -44.67
C PRO A 261 7.60 -0.75 -43.24
N HIS A 262 6.75 -0.46 -42.25
CA HIS A 262 7.06 -0.60 -40.83
C HIS A 262 7.02 -2.06 -40.34
N ARG A 263 7.89 -2.93 -40.87
CA ARG A 263 7.91 -4.38 -40.58
C ARG A 263 8.48 -4.74 -39.21
N THR A 264 9.47 -3.98 -38.72
CA THR A 264 10.15 -4.31 -37.46
C THR A 264 9.25 -4.12 -36.25
N LEU A 265 9.41 -4.99 -35.23
CA LEU A 265 8.65 -4.91 -33.98
C LEU A 265 8.76 -3.53 -33.31
N GLU A 266 9.96 -2.96 -33.25
CA GLU A 266 10.20 -1.64 -32.65
C GLU A 266 9.38 -0.52 -33.31
N ARG A 267 9.26 -0.54 -34.65
CA ARG A 267 8.43 0.44 -35.37
C ARG A 267 6.95 0.22 -35.11
N GLN A 268 6.51 -1.04 -35.09
CA GLN A 268 5.11 -1.38 -34.76
C GLN A 268 4.74 -0.95 -33.33
N ILE A 269 5.63 -1.17 -32.36
CA ILE A 269 5.46 -0.71 -30.96
C ILE A 269 5.38 0.81 -30.93
N MET A 270 6.26 1.51 -31.65
CA MET A 270 6.23 2.97 -31.72
C MET A 270 4.92 3.50 -32.28
N ASP A 271 4.45 2.97 -33.42
CA ASP A 271 3.20 3.40 -34.03
C ASP A 271 2.00 3.16 -33.11
N LEU A 272 1.97 2.04 -32.40
CA LEU A 272 0.94 1.75 -31.41
C LEU A 272 1.00 2.70 -30.20
N ILE A 273 2.19 2.99 -29.67
CA ILE A 273 2.39 3.99 -28.60
C ILE A 273 1.85 5.34 -29.06
N MET A 274 2.21 5.76 -30.27
CA MET A 274 1.77 7.03 -30.84
C MET A 274 0.26 7.09 -31.03
N VAL A 275 -0.35 6.06 -31.61
CA VAL A 275 -1.81 5.99 -31.84
C VAL A 275 -2.58 5.98 -30.53
N LEU A 276 -2.15 5.19 -29.54
CA LEU A 276 -2.81 5.12 -28.23
C LEU A 276 -2.58 6.37 -27.37
N SER A 277 -1.56 7.17 -27.70
CA SER A 277 -1.31 8.47 -27.04
C SER A 277 -2.13 9.61 -27.64
N ALA A 278 -2.82 9.38 -28.77
CA ALA A 278 -3.66 10.37 -29.39
C ALA A 278 -4.81 10.80 -28.46
N PRO A 279 -5.24 12.08 -28.51
CA PRO A 279 -6.43 12.51 -27.79
C PRO A 279 -7.66 11.79 -28.33
N GLY A 280 -8.65 11.57 -27.47
CA GLY A 280 -9.89 10.88 -27.87
C GLY A 280 -9.90 9.38 -27.58
N TRP A 281 -8.96 8.85 -26.81
CA TRP A 281 -9.12 7.57 -26.12
C TRP A 281 -9.77 7.74 -24.74
N ILE A 282 -10.24 6.65 -24.14
CA ILE A 282 -10.70 6.65 -22.75
C ILE A 282 -9.45 6.74 -21.86
N ASP A 283 -9.37 7.80 -21.06
CA ASP A 283 -8.26 7.97 -20.14
C ASP A 283 -8.54 7.26 -18.81
N PHE A 284 -7.87 6.13 -18.58
CA PHE A 284 -7.97 5.34 -17.35
C PHE A 284 -7.11 5.86 -16.20
N THR A 285 -6.28 6.89 -16.41
CA THR A 285 -5.62 7.61 -15.29
C THR A 285 -6.65 8.41 -14.49
N ASN A 286 -7.75 8.81 -15.12
CA ASN A 286 -8.86 9.46 -14.46
C ASN A 286 -9.63 8.43 -13.61
N PRO A 287 -9.72 8.60 -12.28
CA PRO A 287 -10.42 7.66 -11.39
C PRO A 287 -11.88 7.40 -11.79
N ARG A 288 -12.56 8.37 -12.42
CA ARG A 288 -13.94 8.19 -12.91
C ARG A 288 -14.06 7.10 -13.97
N ASN A 289 -12.99 6.82 -14.70
CA ASN A 289 -12.95 5.82 -15.76
C ASN A 289 -12.41 4.47 -15.30
N GLN A 290 -11.98 4.35 -14.03
CA GLN A 290 -11.32 3.14 -13.56
C GLN A 290 -12.25 1.94 -13.35
N ILE A 291 -13.58 2.18 -13.32
CA ILE A 291 -14.58 1.12 -13.49
C ILE A 291 -14.76 0.88 -14.99
N ALA A 292 -13.82 0.13 -15.58
CA ALA A 292 -13.76 -0.08 -17.03
C ALA A 292 -15.03 -0.74 -17.60
N THR A 293 -15.71 -1.57 -16.80
CA THR A 293 -16.94 -2.26 -17.20
C THR A 293 -18.11 -1.31 -17.46
N LYS A 294 -18.08 -0.07 -16.96
CA LYS A 294 -19.13 0.92 -17.26
C LYS A 294 -19.28 1.20 -18.76
N PHE A 295 -18.21 0.98 -19.54
CA PHE A 295 -18.19 1.20 -20.99
C PHE A 295 -18.72 0.02 -21.80
N ILE A 296 -18.93 -1.14 -21.15
CA ILE A 296 -19.37 -2.38 -21.80
C ILE A 296 -20.60 -3.01 -21.15
N PHE A 297 -21.07 -2.45 -20.03
CA PHE A 297 -22.23 -2.95 -19.30
C PHE A 297 -23.54 -2.64 -20.02
N ASP A 298 -23.73 -1.40 -20.49
CA ASP A 298 -24.93 -1.04 -21.25
C ASP A 298 -24.71 -1.31 -22.75
N THR A 299 -25.39 -2.34 -23.24
CA THR A 299 -25.35 -2.78 -24.65
C THR A 299 -26.41 -2.10 -25.52
N GLY A 300 -27.13 -1.10 -25.00
CA GLY A 300 -28.13 -0.33 -25.74
C GLY A 300 -27.55 0.41 -26.95
N HIS A 301 -28.38 0.65 -27.97
CA HIS A 301 -27.94 1.29 -29.22
C HIS A 301 -27.35 2.70 -29.03
N THR A 302 -27.82 3.45 -28.02
CA THR A 302 -27.29 4.79 -27.69
C THR A 302 -25.84 4.77 -27.24
N ASN A 303 -25.37 3.65 -26.66
CA ASN A 303 -24.01 3.50 -26.14
C ASN A 303 -23.09 2.70 -27.08
N HIS A 304 -23.58 2.28 -28.25
CA HIS A 304 -22.82 1.46 -29.20
C HIS A 304 -21.49 2.09 -29.63
N GLN A 305 -21.44 3.40 -29.88
CA GLN A 305 -20.19 4.08 -30.26
C GLN A 305 -19.14 4.03 -29.14
N GLN A 306 -19.56 4.18 -27.89
CA GLN A 306 -18.68 4.09 -26.72
C GLN A 306 -18.18 2.66 -26.53
N TYR A 307 -19.05 1.67 -26.72
CA TYR A 307 -18.72 0.25 -26.70
C TYR A 307 -17.66 -0.10 -27.75
N VAL A 308 -17.86 0.32 -29.01
CA VAL A 308 -16.90 0.13 -30.11
C VAL A 308 -15.56 0.80 -29.79
N ARG A 309 -15.58 2.05 -29.30
CA ARG A 309 -14.37 2.79 -28.92
C ARG A 309 -13.58 2.08 -27.82
N PHE A 310 -14.26 1.56 -26.79
CA PHE A 310 -13.63 0.80 -25.72
C PHE A 310 -12.92 -0.45 -26.26
N PHE A 311 -13.61 -1.27 -27.06
CA PHE A 311 -13.01 -2.50 -27.59
C PHE A 311 -11.92 -2.24 -28.61
N HIS A 312 -12.02 -1.17 -29.39
CA HIS A 312 -10.95 -0.76 -30.30
C HIS A 312 -9.69 -0.34 -29.52
N GLN A 313 -9.83 0.48 -28.48
CA GLN A 313 -8.72 0.85 -27.60
C GLN A 313 -8.10 -0.39 -26.92
N LEU A 314 -8.94 -1.29 -26.41
CA LEU A 314 -8.50 -2.54 -25.78
C LEU A 314 -7.72 -3.43 -26.77
N LEU A 315 -8.20 -3.58 -28.00
CA LEU A 315 -7.53 -4.36 -29.03
C LEU A 315 -6.14 -3.79 -29.35
N LEU A 316 -6.04 -2.48 -29.60
CA LEU A 316 -4.75 -1.82 -29.84
C LEU A 316 -3.80 -1.97 -28.63
N SER A 317 -4.34 -1.91 -27.42
CA SER A 317 -3.57 -2.08 -26.18
C SER A 317 -3.09 -3.53 -25.98
N LEU A 318 -3.86 -4.52 -26.43
CA LEU A 318 -3.45 -5.93 -26.45
C LEU A 318 -2.35 -6.19 -27.49
N GLU A 319 -2.48 -5.63 -28.69
CA GLU A 319 -1.44 -5.71 -29.72
C GLU A 319 -0.12 -5.11 -29.23
N LEU A 320 -0.19 -3.98 -28.49
CA LEU A 320 0.96 -3.34 -27.88
C LEU A 320 1.56 -4.19 -26.74
N ASP A 321 0.75 -4.66 -25.78
CA ASP A 321 1.23 -5.48 -24.66
C ASP A 321 1.92 -6.76 -25.15
N LEU A 322 1.32 -7.44 -26.13
CA LEU A 322 1.88 -8.67 -26.68
C LEU A 322 3.18 -8.43 -27.44
N ARG A 323 3.31 -7.32 -28.18
CA ARG A 323 4.57 -6.97 -28.88
C ARG A 323 5.68 -6.62 -27.92
N ILE A 324 5.38 -5.82 -26.89
CA ILE A 324 6.33 -5.48 -25.84
C ILE A 324 6.83 -6.74 -25.13
N ASN A 325 5.92 -7.68 -24.84
CA ASN A 325 6.24 -8.94 -24.17
C ASN A 325 6.62 -10.07 -25.14
N SER A 326 6.92 -9.77 -26.40
CA SER A 326 7.41 -10.76 -27.36
C SER A 326 8.68 -11.42 -26.83
N ARG A 327 8.84 -12.71 -27.11
CA ARG A 327 10.05 -13.48 -26.75
C ARG A 327 11.32 -12.98 -27.43
N LEU A 328 11.19 -12.12 -28.44
CA LEU A 328 12.29 -11.49 -29.16
C LEU A 328 12.96 -10.36 -28.37
N HIS A 329 12.36 -9.92 -27.25
CA HIS A 329 12.91 -8.90 -26.38
C HIS A 329 13.47 -9.51 -25.09
N ASP A 330 14.67 -9.06 -24.69
CA ASP A 330 15.23 -9.36 -23.37
C ASP A 330 14.48 -8.60 -22.27
N ASP A 331 14.44 -9.17 -21.06
CA ASP A 331 13.64 -8.62 -19.96
C ASP A 331 14.07 -7.20 -19.55
N TRP A 332 15.35 -6.87 -19.68
CA TRP A 332 15.84 -5.52 -19.42
C TRP A 332 15.24 -4.47 -20.38
N ALA A 333 15.08 -4.82 -21.66
CA ALA A 333 14.52 -3.90 -22.66
C ALA A 333 13.03 -3.64 -22.38
N LYS A 334 12.29 -4.68 -21.97
CA LYS A 334 10.89 -4.57 -21.54
C LYS A 334 10.75 -3.64 -20.33
N GLU A 335 11.61 -3.79 -19.33
CA GLU A 335 11.52 -3.05 -18.06
C GLU A 335 11.79 -1.57 -18.29
N LYS A 336 12.83 -1.32 -19.07
CA LYS A 336 13.21 0.04 -19.44
C LYS A 336 12.12 0.74 -20.26
N LEU A 337 11.48 0.04 -21.20
CA LEU A 337 10.38 0.62 -21.97
C LEU A 337 9.17 0.92 -21.07
N MET A 338 8.77 -0.02 -20.20
CA MET A 338 7.67 0.17 -19.24
C MET A 338 7.89 1.40 -18.35
N GLY A 339 9.12 1.58 -17.86
CA GLY A 339 9.50 2.74 -17.05
C GLY A 339 9.42 4.07 -17.80
N GLN A 340 9.41 4.09 -19.13
CA GLN A 340 9.34 5.33 -19.93
C GLN A 340 7.97 5.58 -20.57
N LEU A 341 7.03 4.64 -20.48
CA LEU A 341 5.68 4.87 -21.00
C LEU A 341 4.92 5.92 -20.18
N PRO A 342 4.14 6.80 -20.82
CA PRO A 342 3.20 7.66 -20.14
C PRO A 342 2.21 6.85 -19.29
N PRO A 343 1.74 7.38 -18.15
CA PRO A 343 0.77 6.69 -17.30
C PRO A 343 -0.48 6.22 -18.07
N THR A 344 -1.00 7.04 -18.97
CA THR A 344 -2.19 6.70 -19.80
C THR A 344 -2.03 5.37 -20.54
N LEU A 345 -0.85 5.13 -21.13
CA LEU A 345 -0.55 3.86 -21.79
C LEU A 345 -0.34 2.74 -20.78
N GLN A 346 0.33 2.98 -19.66
CA GLN A 346 0.52 1.95 -18.65
C GLN A 346 -0.81 1.43 -18.10
N TRP A 347 -1.82 2.30 -17.91
CA TRP A 347 -3.19 1.88 -17.51
C TRP A 347 -3.93 1.14 -18.64
N ASN A 348 -3.73 1.51 -19.91
CA ASN A 348 -4.24 0.74 -21.04
C ASN A 348 -3.67 -0.69 -21.07
N LEU A 349 -2.36 -0.84 -20.83
CA LEU A 349 -1.69 -2.13 -20.75
C LEU A 349 -2.14 -2.93 -19.52
N ALA A 350 -2.49 -2.27 -18.42
CA ALA A 350 -3.07 -2.94 -17.25
C ALA A 350 -4.41 -3.58 -17.57
N LEU A 351 -5.29 -2.84 -18.25
CA LEU A 351 -6.59 -3.34 -18.69
C LEU A 351 -6.43 -4.52 -19.67
N SER A 352 -5.51 -4.41 -20.63
CA SER A 352 -5.27 -5.46 -21.63
C SER A 352 -4.76 -6.75 -20.97
N ARG A 353 -3.87 -6.66 -19.98
CA ARG A 353 -3.41 -7.81 -19.19
C ARG A 353 -4.56 -8.45 -18.40
N ARG A 354 -5.36 -7.66 -17.69
CA ARG A 354 -6.54 -8.17 -16.97
C ARG A 354 -7.54 -8.85 -17.89
N TRP A 355 -7.77 -8.29 -19.09
CA TRP A 355 -8.60 -8.92 -20.11
C TRP A 355 -8.03 -10.28 -20.54
N ARG A 356 -6.76 -10.34 -20.94
CA ARG A 356 -6.10 -11.57 -21.40
C ARG A 356 -6.12 -12.66 -20.33
N ASP A 357 -5.95 -12.29 -19.07
CA ASP A 357 -5.89 -13.24 -17.96
C ASP A 357 -7.27 -13.79 -17.63
N ASN A 358 -8.32 -12.95 -17.69
CA ASN A 358 -9.61 -13.25 -17.05
C ASN A 358 -10.81 -13.40 -17.99
N VAL A 359 -10.76 -12.91 -19.22
CA VAL A 359 -11.91 -12.86 -20.14
C VAL A 359 -11.65 -13.67 -21.41
N ARG A 360 -12.67 -14.40 -21.90
CA ARG A 360 -12.65 -15.08 -23.20
C ARG A 360 -13.88 -14.69 -24.01
N VAL A 361 -13.69 -14.51 -25.32
CA VAL A 361 -14.79 -14.23 -26.26
C VAL A 361 -15.43 -15.55 -26.67
N GLU A 362 -16.74 -15.73 -26.41
CA GLU A 362 -17.48 -16.93 -26.82
C GLU A 362 -18.27 -16.68 -28.12
N GLU A 363 -19.04 -15.59 -28.17
CA GLU A 363 -19.84 -15.19 -29.32
C GLU A 363 -19.66 -13.69 -29.56
N TYR A 364 -19.77 -13.25 -30.81
CA TYR A 364 -19.74 -11.83 -31.19
C TYR A 364 -20.51 -11.59 -32.49
N GLY A 365 -20.92 -10.35 -32.71
CA GLY A 365 -21.66 -9.95 -33.90
C GLY A 365 -21.49 -8.47 -34.23
N LYS A 366 -22.47 -7.91 -34.96
CA LYS A 366 -22.43 -6.52 -35.42
C LYS A 366 -22.78 -5.53 -34.32
N THR A 367 -23.56 -5.96 -33.34
CA THR A 367 -24.08 -5.12 -32.25
C THR A 367 -23.61 -5.63 -30.89
N ALA A 368 -23.66 -4.77 -29.87
CA ALA A 368 -23.11 -5.05 -28.55
C ALA A 368 -23.85 -6.20 -27.83
N ASP A 369 -25.17 -6.33 -28.05
CA ASP A 369 -26.03 -7.39 -27.51
C ASP A 369 -25.71 -8.79 -28.07
N GLN A 370 -24.98 -8.86 -29.19
CA GLN A 370 -24.55 -10.12 -29.81
C GLN A 370 -23.22 -10.63 -29.25
N VAL A 371 -22.60 -9.90 -28.31
CA VAL A 371 -21.33 -10.28 -27.70
C VAL A 371 -21.58 -11.09 -26.44
N ARG A 372 -20.94 -12.27 -26.35
CA ARG A 372 -20.94 -13.09 -25.14
C ARG A 372 -19.52 -13.34 -24.66
N LEU A 373 -19.30 -13.06 -23.38
CA LEU A 373 -18.01 -13.15 -22.72
C LEU A 373 -18.04 -14.21 -21.61
N LYS A 374 -16.96 -14.98 -21.50
CA LYS A 374 -16.73 -15.92 -20.42
C LYS A 374 -15.71 -15.39 -19.43
N PHE A 375 -16.03 -15.46 -18.15
CA PHE A 375 -15.17 -14.98 -17.07
C PHE A 375 -14.49 -16.13 -16.32
N ARG A 376 -13.16 -16.19 -16.35
CA ARG A 376 -12.37 -17.27 -15.74
C ARG A 376 -12.39 -17.24 -14.21
N LEU A 377 -12.46 -16.04 -13.61
CA LEU A 377 -12.40 -15.87 -12.16
C LEU A 377 -13.75 -16.01 -11.44
N LYS A 378 -14.87 -16.11 -12.16
CA LYS A 378 -16.25 -16.08 -11.59
C LYS A 378 -16.42 -16.99 -10.37
N ARG A 379 -16.03 -18.27 -10.47
CA ARG A 379 -16.13 -19.24 -9.36
C ARG A 379 -15.30 -18.85 -8.12
N ARG A 380 -14.09 -18.30 -8.33
CA ARG A 380 -13.23 -17.81 -7.25
C ARG A 380 -13.84 -16.58 -6.59
N GLN A 381 -14.40 -15.67 -7.38
CA GLN A 381 -15.04 -14.45 -6.89
C GLN A 381 -16.29 -14.72 -6.05
N ILE A 382 -17.09 -15.72 -6.43
CA ILE A 382 -18.25 -16.16 -5.62
C ILE A 382 -17.79 -16.65 -4.24
N LYS A 383 -16.71 -17.44 -4.16
CA LYS A 383 -16.14 -17.87 -2.87
C LYS A 383 -15.60 -16.68 -2.08
N MET A 384 -14.96 -15.73 -2.75
CA MET A 384 -14.40 -14.53 -2.14
C MET A 384 -15.48 -13.66 -1.51
N ILE A 385 -16.53 -13.29 -2.24
CA ILE A 385 -17.59 -12.42 -1.73
C ILE A 385 -18.39 -13.09 -0.61
N LYS A 386 -18.57 -14.41 -0.68
CA LYS A 386 -19.16 -15.19 0.43
C LYS A 386 -18.32 -15.07 1.70
N ARG A 387 -17.00 -15.30 1.60
CA ARG A 387 -16.09 -15.18 2.75
C ARG A 387 -16.06 -13.74 3.27
N PHE A 388 -16.01 -12.76 2.37
CA PHE A 388 -16.08 -11.34 2.73
C PHE A 388 -17.34 -11.01 3.53
N ALA A 389 -18.52 -11.39 3.05
CA ALA A 389 -19.79 -11.17 3.74
C ALA A 389 -19.84 -11.83 5.14
N GLN A 390 -19.34 -13.06 5.24
CA GLN A 390 -19.24 -13.79 6.52
C GLN A 390 -18.29 -13.09 7.49
N MET A 391 -17.10 -12.69 7.03
CA MET A 391 -16.10 -12.03 7.86
C MET A 391 -16.57 -10.64 8.32
N MET A 392 -17.27 -9.90 7.46
CA MET A 392 -17.87 -8.59 7.79
C MET A 392 -19.16 -8.71 8.62
N LYS A 393 -19.57 -9.93 9.00
CA LYS A 393 -20.82 -10.25 9.72
C LYS A 393 -22.02 -9.53 9.09
N TRP A 394 -22.17 -9.67 7.77
CA TRP A 394 -23.20 -8.95 7.01
C TRP A 394 -24.60 -9.18 7.60
N PRO A 395 -25.41 -8.13 7.89
CA PRO A 395 -26.69 -8.29 8.60
C PRO A 395 -27.69 -9.19 7.89
N ASN A 396 -27.77 -9.13 6.56
CA ASN A 396 -28.70 -9.95 5.77
C ASN A 396 -28.07 -11.22 5.17
N LEU A 397 -27.04 -11.77 5.82
CA LEU A 397 -26.14 -12.78 5.24
C LEU A 397 -26.87 -13.96 4.57
N ALA A 398 -27.86 -14.58 5.23
CA ALA A 398 -28.53 -15.76 4.70
C ALA A 398 -29.24 -15.48 3.37
N GLU A 399 -30.06 -14.44 3.33
CA GLU A 399 -30.80 -14.02 2.13
C GLU A 399 -29.86 -13.56 1.01
N THR A 400 -28.79 -12.81 1.36
CA THR A 400 -27.76 -12.40 0.40
C THR A 400 -27.07 -13.60 -0.24
N LEU A 401 -26.72 -14.64 0.54
CA LEU A 401 -26.07 -15.84 0.02
C LEU A 401 -27.02 -16.67 -0.85
N ASP A 402 -28.31 -16.73 -0.53
CA ASP A 402 -29.29 -17.45 -1.36
C ASP A 402 -29.59 -16.70 -2.66
N SER A 403 -29.69 -15.36 -2.62
CA SER A 403 -29.76 -14.50 -3.81
C SER A 403 -28.54 -14.70 -4.72
N LEU A 404 -27.33 -14.72 -4.15
CA LEU A 404 -26.08 -14.98 -4.87
C LEU A 404 -26.11 -16.35 -5.56
N LYS A 405 -26.52 -17.43 -4.87
CA LYS A 405 -26.64 -18.77 -5.47
C LYS A 405 -27.65 -18.79 -6.62
N ARG A 406 -28.81 -18.16 -6.45
CA ARG A 406 -29.85 -18.09 -7.48
C ARG A 406 -29.34 -17.35 -8.72
N LYS A 407 -28.76 -16.16 -8.56
CA LYS A 407 -28.18 -15.38 -9.67
C LYS A 407 -27.04 -16.12 -10.37
N ASP A 408 -26.22 -16.88 -9.64
CA ASP A 408 -25.17 -17.73 -10.24
C ASP A 408 -25.80 -18.84 -11.12
N SER A 409 -26.81 -19.53 -10.61
CA SER A 409 -27.52 -20.58 -11.36
C SER A 409 -28.19 -20.06 -12.64
N GLN A 410 -28.62 -18.79 -12.64
CA GLN A 410 -29.21 -18.10 -13.78
C GLN A 410 -28.17 -17.45 -14.70
N SER A 411 -26.88 -17.57 -14.39
CA SER A 411 -25.78 -16.92 -15.11
C SER A 411 -25.95 -15.40 -15.27
N SER A 412 -26.56 -14.74 -14.27
CA SER A 412 -26.95 -13.32 -14.34
C SER A 412 -26.17 -12.42 -13.38
N LEU A 413 -25.09 -12.91 -12.76
CA LEU A 413 -24.32 -12.16 -11.75
C LEU A 413 -23.67 -10.89 -12.30
N ASP A 414 -23.18 -10.98 -13.52
CA ASP A 414 -22.50 -9.92 -14.26
C ASP A 414 -23.46 -8.93 -14.93
N ALA A 415 -24.76 -9.25 -14.99
CA ALA A 415 -25.79 -8.38 -15.54
C ALA A 415 -26.44 -7.45 -14.49
N VAL A 416 -26.03 -7.53 -13.22
CA VAL A 416 -26.66 -6.76 -12.13
C VAL A 416 -26.24 -5.29 -12.16
N SER A 417 -24.93 -5.03 -12.21
CA SER A 417 -24.38 -3.69 -12.26
C SER A 417 -22.99 -3.71 -12.91
N SER A 418 -22.49 -2.55 -13.32
CA SER A 418 -21.12 -2.42 -13.81
C SER A 418 -20.08 -2.80 -12.74
N HIS A 419 -20.38 -2.59 -11.44
CA HIS A 419 -19.49 -2.97 -10.34
C HIS A 419 -19.42 -4.49 -10.18
N ALA A 420 -20.58 -5.16 -10.17
CA ALA A 420 -20.67 -6.61 -10.13
C ALA A 420 -19.97 -7.24 -11.34
N MET A 421 -20.18 -6.69 -12.54
CA MET A 421 -19.48 -7.12 -13.75
C MET A 421 -17.96 -7.00 -13.58
N ALA A 422 -17.43 -5.88 -13.06
CA ALA A 422 -15.98 -5.71 -12.88
C ALA A 422 -15.40 -6.73 -11.89
N PHE A 423 -16.09 -6.95 -10.77
CA PHE A 423 -15.68 -7.90 -9.74
C PHE A 423 -15.68 -9.34 -10.27
N PHE A 424 -16.79 -9.82 -10.85
CA PHE A 424 -16.92 -11.20 -11.32
C PHE A 424 -16.10 -11.50 -12.59
N SER A 425 -15.91 -10.51 -13.47
CA SER A 425 -15.05 -10.65 -14.65
C SER A 425 -13.56 -10.61 -14.32
N GLY A 426 -13.18 -9.97 -13.20
CA GLY A 426 -11.78 -9.70 -12.88
C GLY A 426 -11.18 -8.55 -13.70
N LEU A 427 -12.01 -7.76 -14.40
CA LEU A 427 -11.61 -6.50 -15.05
C LEU A 427 -11.46 -5.39 -14.02
N VAL A 428 -10.59 -5.62 -13.05
CA VAL A 428 -10.28 -4.68 -11.97
C VAL A 428 -8.94 -4.03 -12.27
N LEU A 429 -8.99 -2.72 -12.50
CA LEU A 429 -7.80 -1.91 -12.57
C LEU A 429 -7.19 -1.80 -11.16
N PRO A 430 -5.85 -1.84 -11.04
CA PRO A 430 -5.19 -1.76 -9.75
C PRO A 430 -5.45 -0.42 -9.05
N GLY A 431 -5.31 -0.39 -7.73
CA GLY A 431 -5.50 0.78 -6.88
C GLY A 431 -6.80 0.74 -6.06
N PRO A 432 -7.38 1.93 -5.75
CA PRO A 432 -8.43 2.07 -4.73
C PRO A 432 -9.82 1.59 -5.16
N THR A 433 -9.98 1.08 -6.39
CA THR A 433 -11.30 0.75 -6.93
C THR A 433 -11.83 -0.57 -6.37
N PHE A 434 -10.96 -1.57 -6.16
CA PHE A 434 -11.38 -2.90 -5.70
C PHE A 434 -12.19 -2.93 -4.39
N PRO A 435 -11.82 -2.19 -3.30
CA PRO A 435 -12.65 -2.12 -2.09
C PRO A 435 -14.11 -1.80 -2.40
N PHE A 436 -14.35 -0.86 -3.31
CA PHE A 436 -15.70 -0.45 -3.68
C PHE A 436 -16.36 -1.48 -4.59
N LEU A 437 -15.62 -2.15 -5.48
CA LEU A 437 -16.17 -3.22 -6.30
C LEU A 437 -16.68 -4.39 -5.45
N ILE A 438 -15.91 -4.86 -4.48
CA ILE A 438 -16.34 -5.99 -3.64
C ILE A 438 -17.52 -5.61 -2.73
N MET A 439 -17.51 -4.40 -2.15
CA MET A 439 -18.61 -3.94 -1.30
C MET A 439 -19.88 -3.64 -2.09
N ASN A 440 -19.79 -2.91 -3.22
CA ASN A 440 -20.96 -2.65 -4.07
C ASN A 440 -21.51 -3.95 -4.66
N SER A 441 -20.64 -4.90 -5.04
CA SER A 441 -21.10 -6.24 -5.45
C SER A 441 -21.86 -6.94 -4.32
N LEU A 442 -21.45 -6.80 -3.06
CA LEU A 442 -22.15 -7.41 -1.93
C LEU A 442 -23.52 -6.78 -1.73
N ILE A 443 -23.59 -5.44 -1.76
CA ILE A 443 -24.82 -4.65 -1.69
C ILE A 443 -25.77 -5.06 -2.83
N ASP A 444 -25.27 -5.16 -4.07
CA ASP A 444 -26.04 -5.57 -5.26
C ASP A 444 -26.59 -7.02 -5.19
N MET A 445 -25.95 -7.89 -4.40
CA MET A 445 -26.42 -9.26 -4.19
C MET A 445 -27.48 -9.36 -3.09
N ASP A 446 -27.51 -8.41 -2.17
CA ASP A 446 -28.46 -8.38 -1.07
C ASP A 446 -29.86 -8.01 -1.61
N PRO A 447 -30.88 -8.86 -1.44
CA PRO A 447 -32.21 -8.62 -2.00
C PRO A 447 -33.02 -7.56 -1.24
N ASP A 448 -32.52 -7.00 -0.14
CA ASP A 448 -33.24 -5.98 0.63
C ASP A 448 -33.31 -4.63 -0.12
N PRO A 449 -34.50 -4.06 -0.37
CA PRO A 449 -34.62 -2.74 -0.99
C PRO A 449 -33.95 -1.60 -0.19
N ALA A 450 -33.67 -1.77 1.10
CA ALA A 450 -32.92 -0.79 1.89
C ALA A 450 -31.47 -0.57 1.40
N THR A 451 -30.97 -1.44 0.52
CA THR A 451 -29.69 -1.28 -0.17
C THR A 451 -29.69 -0.19 -1.23
N ASP A 452 -30.86 0.22 -1.73
CA ASP A 452 -30.99 1.31 -2.72
C ASP A 452 -30.44 2.64 -2.16
N GLU A 453 -30.57 2.87 -0.85
CA GLU A 453 -30.00 4.01 -0.13
C GLU A 453 -28.45 4.03 -0.12
N LEU A 454 -27.83 2.90 -0.51
CA LEU A 454 -26.38 2.71 -0.56
C LEU A 454 -25.82 2.72 -2.00
N ALA A 455 -26.66 2.89 -3.02
CA ALA A 455 -26.27 2.81 -4.44
C ALA A 455 -25.24 3.88 -4.88
N LEU A 456 -25.16 5.01 -4.16
CA LEU A 456 -24.23 6.11 -4.47
C LEU A 456 -22.84 5.97 -3.81
N LEU A 457 -22.52 4.79 -3.27
CA LEU A 457 -21.22 4.49 -2.70
C LEU A 457 -20.15 4.40 -3.80
N THR A 458 -19.08 5.19 -3.69
CA THR A 458 -18.11 5.34 -4.78
C THR A 458 -16.68 5.59 -4.30
N HIS A 459 -15.71 5.01 -5.02
CA HIS A 459 -14.26 5.20 -4.80
C HIS A 459 -13.78 6.63 -5.03
N LEU A 460 -14.58 7.47 -5.71
CA LEU A 460 -14.29 8.90 -5.88
C LEU A 460 -14.37 9.67 -4.56
N HIS A 461 -15.03 9.11 -3.55
CA HIS A 461 -15.12 9.66 -2.20
C HIS A 461 -14.64 8.64 -1.17
N PRO A 462 -13.32 8.36 -1.12
CA PRO A 462 -12.79 7.24 -0.34
C PRO A 462 -12.86 7.46 1.17
N HIS A 463 -13.09 8.67 1.68
CA HIS A 463 -13.29 8.93 3.11
C HIS A 463 -14.77 8.85 3.46
N CYS A 464 -15.32 7.64 3.43
CA CYS A 464 -16.73 7.39 3.67
C CYS A 464 -16.98 6.10 4.44
N GLY A 465 -18.23 5.90 4.80
CA GLY A 465 -18.78 4.67 5.33
C GLY A 465 -20.29 4.70 5.24
N PHE A 466 -20.94 3.70 5.80
CA PHE A 466 -22.38 3.63 5.84
C PHE A 466 -22.88 2.84 7.05
N GLN A 467 -24.13 3.11 7.43
CA GLN A 467 -24.91 2.25 8.32
C GLN A 467 -25.84 1.38 7.49
N TYR A 468 -26.06 0.13 7.92
CA TYR A 468 -27.03 -0.77 7.28
C TYR A 468 -27.94 -1.42 8.33
N ARG A 469 -29.26 -1.38 8.09
CA ARG A 469 -30.33 -1.89 8.97
C ARG A 469 -30.21 -1.47 10.44
N ASN A 470 -29.65 -0.29 10.74
CA ASN A 470 -29.35 0.16 12.11
C ASN A 470 -28.59 -0.88 12.96
N SER A 471 -27.87 -1.80 12.31
CA SER A 471 -27.21 -2.93 12.97
C SER A 471 -25.75 -2.63 13.22
N TYR A 472 -25.02 -2.29 12.14
CA TYR A 472 -23.59 -1.98 12.19
C TYR A 472 -23.26 -0.84 11.24
N THR A 473 -22.12 -0.21 11.49
CA THR A 473 -21.47 0.70 10.54
C THR A 473 -20.27 0.03 9.87
N TYR A 474 -20.01 0.44 8.64
CA TYR A 474 -18.89 -0.04 7.80
C TYR A 474 -18.16 1.16 7.23
N TRP A 475 -16.86 1.24 7.44
CA TRP A 475 -16.03 2.38 7.06
C TRP A 475 -14.92 1.93 6.13
N THR A 476 -14.55 2.76 5.16
CA THR A 476 -13.34 2.48 4.38
C THR A 476 -12.11 2.59 5.27
N ALA A 477 -11.08 1.79 5.00
CA ALA A 477 -9.81 1.85 5.72
C ALA A 477 -9.06 3.19 5.51
N SER A 478 -9.41 3.95 4.47
CA SER A 478 -8.91 5.30 4.21
C SER A 478 -9.64 6.40 4.99
N SER A 479 -10.84 6.14 5.51
CA SER A 479 -11.57 7.10 6.34
C SER A 479 -10.93 7.19 7.73
N ILE A 480 -10.81 8.40 8.29
CA ILE A 480 -10.29 8.56 9.66
C ILE A 480 -11.12 7.80 10.70
N VAL A 481 -12.44 7.71 10.50
CA VAL A 481 -13.32 6.89 11.34
C VAL A 481 -12.91 5.41 11.28
N GLY A 482 -12.66 4.90 10.07
CA GLY A 482 -12.19 3.53 9.86
C GLY A 482 -10.83 3.28 10.51
N LYS A 483 -9.88 4.21 10.33
CA LYS A 483 -8.53 4.13 10.94
C LYS A 483 -8.59 4.10 12.46
N VAL A 484 -9.44 4.92 13.09
CA VAL A 484 -9.56 5.03 14.55
C VAL A 484 -10.31 3.85 15.17
N LEU A 485 -11.40 3.39 14.55
CA LEU A 485 -12.22 2.29 15.10
C LEU A 485 -11.69 0.89 14.77
N ALA A 486 -10.72 0.77 13.86
CA ALA A 486 -10.17 -0.52 13.43
C ALA A 486 -9.74 -1.47 14.55
N PRO A 487 -9.15 -1.03 15.69
CA PRO A 487 -8.75 -1.93 16.78
C PRO A 487 -9.90 -2.77 17.37
N THR A 488 -11.13 -2.26 17.32
CA THR A 488 -12.34 -2.94 17.83
C THR A 488 -13.13 -3.65 16.72
N CYS A 489 -12.65 -3.59 15.48
CA CYS A 489 -13.34 -4.07 14.28
C CYS A 489 -12.52 -5.13 13.54
N ARG A 490 -13.10 -5.70 12.47
CA ARG A 490 -12.32 -6.44 11.46
C ARG A 490 -11.90 -5.48 10.35
N SER A 491 -10.77 -5.75 9.71
CA SER A 491 -10.30 -5.03 8.52
C SER A 491 -10.07 -6.03 7.40
N LEU A 492 -10.78 -5.86 6.27
CA LEU A 492 -10.70 -6.79 5.15
C LEU A 492 -11.00 -6.04 3.83
N ALA A 493 -10.19 -6.31 2.79
CA ALA A 493 -10.39 -5.78 1.44
C ALA A 493 -10.59 -4.24 1.38
N GLY A 494 -9.91 -3.49 2.26
CA GLY A 494 -10.02 -2.03 2.35
C GLY A 494 -11.24 -1.51 3.12
N TRP A 495 -11.97 -2.38 3.83
CA TRP A 495 -13.09 -2.03 4.69
C TRP A 495 -12.83 -2.40 6.14
N VAL A 496 -13.34 -1.56 7.05
CA VAL A 496 -13.32 -1.71 8.50
C VAL A 496 -14.76 -1.87 8.99
N GLY A 497 -15.02 -2.93 9.71
CA GLY A 497 -16.31 -3.21 10.33
C GLY A 497 -16.46 -4.68 10.71
N PRO A 498 -17.62 -5.10 11.21
CA PRO A 498 -18.72 -4.25 11.65
C PRO A 498 -18.32 -3.40 12.86
N ALA A 499 -18.57 -2.09 12.79
CA ALA A 499 -18.44 -1.17 13.92
C ALA A 499 -19.82 -0.94 14.55
N ARG A 500 -19.84 -0.37 15.77
CA ARG A 500 -21.09 -0.05 16.47
C ARG A 500 -22.01 0.86 15.61
N PRO A 501 -23.34 0.70 15.71
CA PRO A 501 -24.27 1.59 15.05
C PRO A 501 -24.21 3.00 15.67
N THR A 502 -24.74 3.98 14.95
CA THR A 502 -24.84 5.37 15.41
C THR A 502 -26.29 5.86 15.25
N PRO A 503 -26.84 6.59 16.23
CA PRO A 503 -28.17 7.17 16.15
C PRO A 503 -28.23 8.35 15.16
N ASP A 504 -27.08 8.88 14.75
CA ASP A 504 -26.99 10.05 13.88
C ASP A 504 -27.21 9.73 12.39
N LEU A 505 -27.22 8.44 12.03
CA LEU A 505 -27.54 7.96 10.68
C LEU A 505 -28.90 7.29 10.63
N GLY A 506 -29.55 7.39 9.47
CA GLY A 506 -30.74 6.61 9.16
C GLY A 506 -30.48 5.09 9.21
N ARG A 507 -31.55 4.31 9.09
CA ARG A 507 -31.46 2.82 9.10
C ARG A 507 -30.43 2.30 8.10
N SER A 508 -30.47 2.81 6.88
CA SER A 508 -29.46 2.59 5.86
C SER A 508 -29.08 3.95 5.29
N GLN A 509 -27.81 4.36 5.42
CA GLN A 509 -27.37 5.68 4.97
C GLN A 509 -25.86 5.73 4.76
N ILE A 510 -25.43 6.32 3.64
CA ILE A 510 -24.03 6.66 3.38
C ILE A 510 -23.64 7.95 4.10
N ALA A 511 -22.48 7.94 4.75
CA ALA A 511 -21.83 9.08 5.37
C ALA A 511 -20.47 9.38 4.71
N ARG A 512 -20.28 10.62 4.24
CA ARG A 512 -18.95 11.12 3.85
C ARG A 512 -18.33 11.85 5.04
N VAL A 513 -17.09 11.52 5.37
CA VAL A 513 -16.39 12.09 6.52
C VAL A 513 -15.59 13.29 6.08
N ARG A 514 -15.83 14.44 6.71
CA ARG A 514 -14.97 15.61 6.56
C ARG A 514 -13.82 15.51 7.55
N SER A 515 -12.61 15.65 7.03
CA SER A 515 -11.37 15.77 7.80
C SER A 515 -10.45 16.79 7.14
N ARG A 516 -9.57 17.39 7.94
CA ARG A 516 -8.54 18.35 7.51
C ARG A 516 -7.22 17.63 7.33
N ARG A 517 -6.34 18.17 6.49
CA ARG A 517 -4.94 17.73 6.53
C ARG A 517 -4.29 18.24 7.83
N PRO A 518 -3.35 17.48 8.42
CA PRO A 518 -2.53 17.95 9.53
C PRO A 518 -1.89 19.32 9.22
N PRO A 519 -1.63 20.17 10.23
CA PRO A 519 -0.89 21.43 10.06
C PRO A 519 0.42 21.22 9.30
N ARG A 520 0.76 22.14 8.38
CA ARG A 520 1.94 22.01 7.51
C ARG A 520 3.24 22.01 8.33
N GLY A 521 4.18 21.14 7.96
CA GLY A 521 5.55 21.12 8.50
C GLY A 521 5.83 20.04 9.56
N ARG A 522 4.82 19.28 10.01
CA ARG A 522 4.99 18.19 10.97
C ARG A 522 4.38 16.89 10.49
N GLY A 523 5.13 15.80 10.64
CA GLY A 523 4.69 14.48 10.19
C GLY A 523 4.54 14.39 8.67
N THR A 524 5.43 15.01 7.90
CA THR A 524 5.56 14.72 6.47
C THR A 524 7.03 14.49 6.18
N VAL A 525 7.36 13.34 5.59
CA VAL A 525 8.72 12.98 5.21
C VAL A 525 9.16 13.88 4.06
N SER A 526 10.16 14.74 4.26
CA SER A 526 10.80 15.48 3.17
C SER A 526 11.69 14.55 2.32
N PRO A 527 12.09 14.97 1.11
CA PRO A 527 13.06 14.19 0.33
C PRO A 527 14.37 13.93 1.08
N GLU A 528 14.84 14.92 1.84
CA GLU A 528 16.05 14.85 2.65
C GLU A 528 15.86 13.85 3.81
N ASP A 529 14.70 13.86 4.46
CA ASP A 529 14.34 12.87 5.50
C ASP A 529 14.33 11.46 4.93
N ALA A 530 13.74 11.26 3.75
CA ALA A 530 13.73 9.95 3.10
C ALA A 530 15.16 9.47 2.78
N GLN A 531 16.04 10.34 2.29
CA GLN A 531 17.41 9.97 1.96
C GLN A 531 18.28 9.67 3.19
N SER A 532 18.05 10.37 4.30
CA SER A 532 18.76 10.21 5.57
C SER A 532 18.13 9.18 6.52
N MET A 533 17.02 8.54 6.12
CA MET A 533 16.22 7.62 6.95
C MET A 533 17.05 6.54 7.67
N SER A 534 18.05 5.97 7.00
CA SER A 534 18.91 4.94 7.59
C SER A 534 19.81 5.48 8.69
N GLU A 535 20.30 6.72 8.54
CA GLU A 535 21.16 7.37 9.53
C GLU A 535 20.32 7.79 10.76
N ARG A 536 19.14 8.33 10.51
CA ARG A 536 18.17 8.75 11.54
C ARG A 536 17.58 7.63 12.38
N SER A 537 17.75 6.38 11.94
CA SER A 537 17.26 5.21 12.64
C SER A 537 18.36 4.21 12.92
N ASP A 538 19.64 4.59 12.85
CA ASP A 538 20.75 3.67 13.12
C ASP A 538 20.71 3.21 14.60
N PRO A 539 20.73 1.89 14.90
CA PRO A 539 20.74 1.41 16.27
C PRO A 539 21.97 1.83 17.08
N LEU A 540 23.10 2.10 16.42
CA LEU A 540 24.35 2.47 17.08
C LEU A 540 24.49 3.97 17.29
N GLY A 541 23.61 4.79 16.69
CA GLY A 541 23.79 6.24 16.65
C GLY A 541 24.77 6.66 15.54
N PRO A 542 25.35 7.87 15.63
CA PRO A 542 26.26 8.39 14.61
C PRO A 542 27.47 7.48 14.35
N PRO A 543 28.05 7.47 13.13
CA PRO A 543 29.22 6.66 12.82
C PRO A 543 30.39 6.91 13.78
N ALA A 544 30.74 5.90 14.56
CA ALA A 544 31.83 5.95 15.55
C ALA A 544 32.74 4.71 15.46
N SER A 545 33.92 4.81 16.07
CA SER A 545 34.87 3.67 16.17
C SER A 545 34.77 2.93 17.51
N ARG A 546 34.15 3.57 18.50
CA ARG A 546 33.96 3.13 19.87
C ARG A 546 32.52 3.48 20.27
N PHE A 547 31.87 2.58 20.97
CA PHE A 547 30.47 2.70 21.36
C PHE A 547 30.39 2.51 22.89
N PRO A 548 30.39 3.60 23.67
CA PRO A 548 30.31 3.55 25.12
C PRO A 548 29.02 2.86 25.57
N VAL A 549 29.13 1.90 26.49
CA VAL A 549 27.96 1.14 26.97
C VAL A 549 26.96 2.06 27.68
N GLY A 550 27.44 3.07 28.41
CA GLY A 550 26.61 4.05 29.11
C GLY A 550 25.77 4.97 28.21
N GLU A 551 26.00 4.98 26.89
CA GLU A 551 25.21 5.75 25.92
C GLU A 551 23.94 5.02 25.46
N TYR A 552 23.70 3.81 25.95
CA TYR A 552 22.52 3.02 25.61
C TYR A 552 21.74 2.63 26.87
N ALA A 553 20.44 2.43 26.71
CA ALA A 553 19.57 1.92 27.76
C ALA A 553 18.53 0.95 27.18
N LEU A 554 18.07 -0.02 27.97
CA LEU A 554 16.90 -0.82 27.57
C LEU A 554 15.64 -0.03 27.88
N ALA A 555 14.93 0.40 26.82
CA ALA A 555 13.58 0.92 26.95
C ALA A 555 12.62 -0.25 27.20
N ALA A 556 11.92 -0.22 28.33
CA ALA A 556 10.96 -1.24 28.72
C ALA A 556 9.59 -0.58 28.97
N PRO A 557 8.51 -1.10 28.38
CA PRO A 557 7.17 -0.63 28.70
C PRO A 557 6.73 -1.10 30.09
N ASP A 558 5.87 -0.33 30.74
CA ASP A 558 5.17 -0.74 31.96
C ASP A 558 3.88 -1.49 31.59
N ALA A 559 3.99 -2.82 31.48
CA ALA A 559 2.89 -3.69 31.08
C ALA A 559 2.23 -4.43 32.27
N ASP A 560 2.74 -4.26 33.50
CA ASP A 560 2.32 -5.07 34.65
C ASP A 560 0.94 -4.68 35.19
N ASP A 561 0.50 -3.43 34.95
CA ASP A 561 -0.83 -2.91 35.33
C ASP A 561 -1.51 -2.22 34.13
N PRO A 562 -2.16 -2.95 33.20
CA PRO A 562 -2.80 -2.34 32.05
C PRO A 562 -4.08 -1.57 32.46
N VAL A 563 -4.30 -0.42 31.83
CA VAL A 563 -5.51 0.40 32.04
C VAL A 563 -6.75 -0.35 31.54
N ASP A 564 -7.76 -0.54 32.39
CA ASP A 564 -9.04 -1.20 32.01
C ASP A 564 -10.27 -0.28 32.13
N THR A 565 -10.09 1.01 32.42
CA THR A 565 -11.23 1.93 32.64
C THR A 565 -11.74 2.61 31.37
N VAL A 566 -11.02 2.48 30.24
CA VAL A 566 -11.36 3.14 28.99
C VAL A 566 -12.42 2.37 28.21
N ARG A 567 -13.50 3.04 27.78
CA ARG A 567 -14.58 2.45 26.98
C ARG A 567 -15.05 3.38 25.88
N VAL A 568 -15.12 2.89 24.65
CA VAL A 568 -15.75 3.61 23.53
C VAL A 568 -17.27 3.58 23.72
N GLU A 569 -17.87 4.74 23.92
CA GLU A 569 -19.31 4.88 24.17
C GLU A 569 -20.08 5.02 22.87
N LEU A 570 -19.69 6.00 22.05
CA LEU A 570 -20.48 6.45 20.91
C LEU A 570 -19.61 6.99 19.78
N LEU A 571 -19.97 6.63 18.54
CA LEU A 571 -19.58 7.38 17.35
C LEU A 571 -20.66 8.41 17.03
N SER A 572 -20.33 9.69 17.16
CA SER A 572 -21.22 10.79 16.80
C SER A 572 -20.86 11.35 15.43
N LEU A 573 -21.88 11.64 14.62
CA LEU A 573 -21.77 12.18 13.28
C LEU A 573 -22.63 13.44 13.14
N ARG A 574 -21.99 14.60 13.12
CA ARG A 574 -22.67 15.88 12.95
C ARG A 574 -22.70 16.30 11.48
N ALA A 575 -23.90 16.42 10.91
CA ALA A 575 -24.05 16.83 9.51
C ALA A 575 -23.45 18.23 9.25
N CYS A 576 -22.64 18.35 8.20
CA CYS A 576 -22.01 19.60 7.79
C CYS A 576 -23.00 20.45 6.98
N ALA A 577 -23.59 21.47 7.60
CA ALA A 577 -24.55 22.35 6.93
C ALA A 577 -23.95 23.12 5.74
N ASP A 578 -22.66 23.45 5.81
CA ASP A 578 -21.90 24.23 4.79
C ASP A 578 -21.54 23.43 3.53
N ARG A 579 -21.61 22.10 3.58
CA ARG A 579 -21.31 21.20 2.45
C ARG A 579 -22.55 20.51 1.88
N GLN A 580 -23.74 20.89 2.35
CA GLN A 580 -24.98 20.49 1.73
C GLN A 580 -25.19 21.37 0.50
N GLY A 581 -25.39 20.75 -0.66
CA GLY A 581 -25.68 21.50 -1.89
C GLY A 581 -26.89 22.42 -1.70
N PRO A 582 -27.06 23.44 -2.57
CA PRO A 582 -28.23 24.32 -2.50
C PRO A 582 -29.52 23.49 -2.47
N ALA A 583 -30.53 23.98 -1.74
CA ALA A 583 -31.85 23.35 -1.69
C ALA A 583 -32.38 23.18 -3.14
N GLY A 584 -32.40 21.94 -3.64
CA GLY A 584 -32.75 21.61 -5.04
C GLY A 584 -31.63 21.03 -5.91
N GLY A 585 -30.40 20.86 -5.41
CA GLY A 585 -29.34 20.08 -6.09
C GLY A 585 -29.61 18.57 -6.08
N GLU A 586 -28.96 17.82 -6.97
CA GLU A 586 -29.11 16.35 -7.02
C GLU A 586 -28.87 15.71 -5.64
N PRO A 587 -29.76 14.82 -5.19
CA PRO A 587 -29.63 14.16 -3.89
C PRO A 587 -28.37 13.28 -3.89
N GLY A 588 -27.41 13.61 -3.03
CA GLY A 588 -26.17 12.85 -2.87
C GLY A 588 -25.85 12.59 -1.40
N PRO A 589 -24.92 11.66 -1.10
CA PRO A 589 -24.52 11.36 0.27
C PRO A 589 -24.05 12.60 1.03
N ARG A 590 -24.52 12.73 2.29
CA ARG A 590 -24.24 13.88 3.14
C ARG A 590 -22.82 13.83 3.73
N TRP A 591 -22.29 15.01 4.04
CA TRP A 591 -21.02 15.18 4.75
C TRP A 591 -21.24 15.31 6.25
N PHE A 592 -20.36 14.71 7.03
CA PHE A 592 -20.39 14.71 8.49
C PHE A 592 -19.02 15.02 9.08
N ASP A 593 -19.00 15.75 10.19
CA ASP A 593 -17.89 15.78 11.13
C ASP A 593 -18.06 14.60 12.10
N ALA A 594 -16.99 13.83 12.29
CA ALA A 594 -17.00 12.67 13.17
C ALA A 594 -16.37 12.98 14.53
N GLU A 595 -16.95 12.44 15.58
CA GLU A 595 -16.45 12.49 16.96
C GLU A 595 -16.62 11.11 17.61
N VAL A 596 -15.60 10.68 18.34
CA VAL A 596 -15.68 9.47 19.17
C VAL A 596 -15.75 9.90 20.62
N GLN A 597 -16.78 9.43 21.34
CA GLN A 597 -16.92 9.62 22.77
C GLN A 597 -16.33 8.41 23.49
N VAL A 598 -15.39 8.68 24.39
CA VAL A 598 -14.68 7.65 25.15
C VAL A 598 -14.82 7.96 26.64
N ALA A 599 -15.33 7.02 27.42
CA ALA A 599 -15.29 7.09 28.87
C ALA A 599 -13.89 6.71 29.35
N VAL A 600 -13.29 7.54 30.20
CA VAL A 600 -12.01 7.31 30.88
C VAL A 600 -12.23 7.59 32.35
N ASP A 601 -11.99 6.59 33.21
CA ASP A 601 -12.26 6.67 34.66
C ASP A 601 -13.67 7.17 35.02
N GLY A 602 -14.67 6.78 34.21
CA GLY A 602 -16.06 7.19 34.39
C GLY A 602 -16.41 8.60 33.88
N TYR A 603 -15.47 9.32 33.26
CA TYR A 603 -15.72 10.61 32.61
C TYR A 603 -15.74 10.47 31.10
N SER A 604 -16.78 11.02 30.44
CA SER A 604 -16.88 11.01 28.98
C SER A 604 -16.05 12.13 28.35
N TRP A 605 -15.16 11.74 27.43
CA TRP A 605 -14.29 12.62 26.65
C TRP A 605 -14.70 12.62 25.18
N PRO A 606 -15.16 13.76 24.63
CA PRO A 606 -15.46 13.88 23.20
C PRO A 606 -14.19 14.17 22.39
N LEU A 607 -13.78 13.23 21.54
CA LEU A 607 -12.60 13.37 20.66
C LEU A 607 -13.03 13.52 19.20
N ARG A 608 -12.97 14.76 18.71
CA ARG A 608 -13.24 15.07 17.31
C ARG A 608 -12.19 14.44 16.41
N LEU A 609 -12.61 13.71 15.37
CA LEU A 609 -11.71 13.17 14.36
C LEU A 609 -11.43 14.23 13.27
N ALA A 610 -10.86 15.36 13.70
CA ALA A 610 -10.76 16.56 12.88
C ALA A 610 -9.74 16.44 11.75
N TYR A 611 -8.71 15.62 11.92
CA TYR A 611 -7.59 15.51 11.00
C TYR A 611 -7.47 14.11 10.39
N ASP A 612 -7.15 14.04 9.10
CA ASP A 612 -6.80 12.81 8.40
C ASP A 612 -5.33 12.48 8.66
N VAL A 613 -5.07 11.76 9.75
CA VAL A 613 -3.74 11.28 10.15
C VAL A 613 -3.50 9.85 9.66
N SER A 614 -2.25 9.40 9.70
CA SER A 614 -1.87 8.03 9.38
C SER A 614 -1.35 7.31 10.62
N PHE A 615 -1.70 6.03 10.73
CA PHE A 615 -1.13 5.13 11.73
C PHE A 615 -0.20 4.17 10.98
N VAL A 616 1.10 4.24 11.24
CA VAL A 616 2.13 3.42 10.58
C VAL A 616 2.33 2.16 11.42
N GLY A 617 2.07 0.98 10.86
CA GLY A 617 2.33 -0.28 11.56
C GLY A 617 3.82 -0.51 11.65
N ALA A 618 4.34 -0.73 12.86
CA ALA A 618 5.77 -0.88 13.08
C ALA A 618 6.32 -2.18 12.48
N TRP A 619 7.55 -2.14 12.01
CA TRP A 619 8.25 -3.30 11.46
C TRP A 619 8.66 -4.27 12.57
N PRO A 620 8.45 -5.59 12.41
CA PRO A 620 8.81 -6.58 13.42
C PRO A 620 10.32 -6.72 13.57
N CYS A 621 10.80 -6.70 14.81
CA CYS A 621 12.20 -6.97 15.16
C CYS A 621 12.37 -8.44 15.59
N SER A 622 13.61 -8.93 15.63
CA SER A 622 13.95 -10.26 16.16
C SER A 622 15.00 -10.14 17.26
N ASP A 623 15.05 -11.10 18.18
CA ASP A 623 16.01 -11.11 19.30
C ASP A 623 15.90 -9.88 20.25
N GLY A 624 14.77 -9.17 20.25
CA GLY A 624 14.53 -8.05 21.17
C GLY A 624 14.30 -8.47 22.64
N PRO A 625 14.26 -7.53 23.59
CA PRO A 625 14.35 -6.07 23.41
C PRO A 625 15.76 -5.59 23.06
N HIS A 626 15.84 -4.45 22.37
CA HIS A 626 17.09 -3.87 21.90
C HIS A 626 17.47 -2.63 22.73
N PRO A 627 18.77 -2.37 22.96
CA PRO A 627 19.21 -1.12 23.57
C PRO A 627 18.88 0.07 22.66
N LEU A 628 18.50 1.19 23.27
CA LEU A 628 18.20 2.45 22.62
C LEU A 628 19.33 3.44 22.93
N PHE A 629 19.87 4.07 21.89
CA PHE A 629 20.87 5.12 22.00
C PHE A 629 20.27 6.40 22.62
N PHE A 630 21.02 7.11 23.46
CA PHE A 630 20.51 8.19 24.31
C PHE A 630 19.91 9.39 23.56
N ASP A 631 20.37 9.68 22.33
CA ASP A 631 19.83 10.77 21.51
C ASP A 631 18.40 10.50 21.01
N TYR A 632 17.91 9.26 21.08
CA TYR A 632 16.51 8.95 20.81
C TYR A 632 15.64 9.30 22.02
N GLY A 633 15.42 10.60 22.24
CA GLY A 633 14.61 11.13 23.33
C GLY A 633 13.13 10.71 23.25
N TYR A 634 12.57 10.28 24.38
CA TYR A 634 11.15 9.91 24.45
C TYR A 634 10.53 10.22 25.81
N VAL A 635 9.20 10.30 25.84
CA VAL A 635 8.38 10.41 27.05
C VAL A 635 7.30 9.35 26.98
N THR A 636 7.06 8.65 28.09
CA THR A 636 6.05 7.58 28.16
C THR A 636 4.85 8.03 28.99
N VAL A 637 3.65 7.66 28.54
CA VAL A 637 2.39 7.86 29.26
C VAL A 637 1.50 6.62 29.15
N ARG A 638 0.56 6.48 30.08
CA ARG A 638 -0.52 5.48 29.98
C ARG A 638 -1.68 6.00 29.13
N ALA A 639 -2.52 5.08 28.64
CA ALA A 639 -3.64 5.42 27.76
C ALA A 639 -4.65 6.41 28.36
N ASP A 640 -4.96 6.30 29.65
CA ASP A 640 -5.84 7.18 30.41
C ASP A 640 -5.26 8.59 30.62
N GLU A 641 -3.94 8.71 30.73
CA GLU A 641 -3.25 10.00 30.89
C GLU A 641 -3.26 10.85 29.61
N VAL A 642 -3.43 10.22 28.44
CA VAL A 642 -3.33 10.89 27.13
C VAL A 642 -4.32 12.03 26.96
N VAL A 643 -5.53 11.91 27.53
CA VAL A 643 -6.58 12.95 27.43
C VAL A 643 -6.21 14.24 28.15
N GLY A 644 -5.32 14.15 29.16
CA GLY A 644 -4.79 15.29 29.88
C GLY A 644 -3.71 16.06 29.12
N MET A 645 -3.07 15.41 28.14
CA MET A 645 -2.03 16.04 27.33
C MET A 645 -2.63 16.99 26.30
N ARG A 646 -2.11 18.21 26.33
CA ARG A 646 -2.43 19.29 25.39
C ARG A 646 -1.14 19.75 24.75
N ASP A 647 -1.24 20.16 23.48
CA ASP A 647 -0.16 20.84 22.78
C ASP A 647 1.14 20.00 22.65
N TRP A 648 1.03 18.68 22.47
CA TRP A 648 2.22 17.85 22.21
C TRP A 648 2.94 18.35 20.97
N ALA A 649 4.26 18.52 21.11
CA ALA A 649 5.14 19.16 20.14
C ALA A 649 4.94 20.69 19.97
N GLY A 650 4.01 21.38 20.63
CA GLY A 650 3.86 22.84 20.47
C GLY A 650 3.02 23.25 19.26
N LEU A 651 2.00 22.45 18.93
CA LEU A 651 0.92 22.70 17.97
C LEU A 651 0.29 24.12 18.05
N TYR A 652 0.37 24.81 19.20
CA TYR A 652 -0.24 26.12 19.46
C TYR A 652 0.75 27.22 19.85
N LYS A 653 2.06 27.00 19.77
CA LYS A 653 3.05 28.09 19.90
C LYS A 653 3.07 28.95 18.63
N SER A 654 2.06 29.81 18.49
CA SER A 654 2.06 30.90 17.52
C SER A 654 2.94 32.05 18.03
N GLY A 655 4.12 32.22 17.43
CA GLY A 655 4.73 33.53 17.17
C GLY A 655 4.87 34.50 18.35
N GLY A 656 5.77 34.20 19.29
CA GLY A 656 6.30 35.19 20.24
C GLY A 656 7.43 36.00 19.61
N GLY A 657 7.13 36.88 18.65
CA GLY A 657 8.11 37.72 17.96
C GLY A 657 7.52 39.04 17.47
N SER A 658 7.34 39.99 18.40
CA SER A 658 7.21 41.45 18.24
C SER A 658 6.72 42.03 16.88
N GLY A 659 5.48 42.55 16.88
CA GLY A 659 5.14 43.74 16.07
C GLY A 659 3.76 43.78 15.40
N GLY A 660 2.80 44.49 16.02
CA GLY A 660 1.84 45.34 15.29
C GLY A 660 0.56 44.72 14.69
N SER A 661 -0.57 45.04 15.33
CA SER A 661 -1.88 45.37 14.73
C SER A 661 -2.83 44.26 14.23
N SER A 662 -3.83 44.01 15.08
CA SER A 662 -5.26 43.72 14.77
C SER A 662 -5.61 42.85 13.55
N ALA A 663 -5.97 41.59 13.81
CA ALA A 663 -7.09 40.93 13.14
C ALA A 663 -7.70 39.88 14.07
N LYS A 664 -8.92 40.14 14.56
CA LYS A 664 -9.71 39.16 15.30
C LYS A 664 -10.21 38.09 14.33
N LEU A 665 -9.67 36.88 14.42
CA LEU A 665 -10.30 35.68 13.85
C LEU A 665 -10.79 34.81 15.01
N ASN A 666 -12.12 34.71 15.12
CA ASN A 666 -12.83 33.79 16.00
C ASN A 666 -12.61 32.36 15.49
N ASP A 667 -11.57 31.67 15.97
CA ASP A 667 -11.51 30.21 15.91
C ASP A 667 -11.78 29.69 17.32
N ARG A 668 -13.04 29.32 17.58
CA ARG A 668 -13.42 28.66 18.83
C ARG A 668 -13.02 27.18 18.71
N SER A 669 -11.75 26.89 19.00
CA SER A 669 -11.32 25.54 19.37
C SER A 669 -12.10 25.12 20.61
N ALA A 670 -13.09 24.24 20.41
CA ALA A 670 -13.90 23.71 21.48
C ALA A 670 -13.03 22.79 22.33
N MET A 671 -12.83 23.20 23.58
CA MET A 671 -12.09 22.50 24.62
C MET A 671 -12.60 21.07 24.80
N SER A 672 -11.68 20.09 24.83
CA SER A 672 -11.91 18.79 25.45
C SER A 672 -11.92 19.00 26.97
N THR A 673 -13.12 19.16 27.51
CA THR A 673 -13.41 19.17 28.94
C THR A 673 -14.42 18.07 29.22
N PRO A 674 -14.25 17.30 30.31
CA PRO A 674 -15.16 16.22 30.64
C PRO A 674 -16.59 16.76 30.80
N VAL A 675 -17.56 16.07 30.20
CA VAL A 675 -18.98 16.47 30.27
C VAL A 675 -19.62 15.77 31.47
N GLY A 676 -19.96 16.52 32.53
CA GLY A 676 -20.86 16.02 33.59
C GLY A 676 -20.32 15.82 35.01
N GLY A 677 -19.30 16.55 35.47
CA GLY A 677 -18.79 16.45 36.86
C GLY A 677 -18.80 17.77 37.63
N GLY A 678 -19.60 17.84 38.70
CA GLY A 678 -19.57 18.93 39.68
C GLY A 678 -18.26 18.96 40.47
N SER A 679 -17.83 20.16 40.83
CA SER A 679 -16.57 20.45 41.54
C SER A 679 -16.33 19.51 42.72
N SER A 680 -15.25 18.73 42.68
CA SER A 680 -14.68 18.06 43.86
C SER A 680 -13.18 17.79 43.67
N LYS A 681 -12.45 18.00 44.76
CA LYS A 681 -10.99 18.13 44.88
C LYS A 681 -10.25 16.86 44.45
N VAL A 682 -9.31 17.00 43.53
CA VAL A 682 -8.22 16.03 43.33
C VAL A 682 -7.15 16.31 44.39
N THR A 683 -6.88 15.31 45.23
CA THR A 683 -5.75 15.32 46.17
C THR A 683 -4.47 15.08 45.40
N ALA A 684 -3.57 16.07 45.43
CA ALA A 684 -2.21 15.94 44.93
C ALA A 684 -1.42 14.97 45.80
N ALA A 685 -1.01 13.83 45.22
CA ALA A 685 0.07 13.01 45.74
C ALA A 685 1.40 13.56 45.18
N ALA A 686 2.41 13.63 46.04
CA ALA A 686 3.61 14.43 45.88
C ALA A 686 4.51 14.00 44.72
N ALA A 687 4.68 14.90 43.74
CA ALA A 687 5.80 14.89 42.81
C ALA A 687 7.00 15.63 43.43
N ALA A 688 8.20 15.07 43.25
CA ALA A 688 9.46 15.70 43.58
C ALA A 688 9.65 17.02 42.80
N PRO A 689 10.36 18.03 43.36
CA PRO A 689 10.37 19.37 42.78
C PRO A 689 11.44 19.50 41.69
N GLY A 690 11.04 20.03 40.53
CA GLY A 690 11.90 20.82 39.66
C GLY A 690 12.17 20.24 38.28
N GLN A 691 11.25 20.46 37.33
CA GLN A 691 11.64 20.79 35.96
C GLN A 691 10.54 21.64 35.33
N GLU A 692 10.87 22.91 35.11
CA GLU A 692 10.06 23.86 34.35
C GLU A 692 9.94 23.34 32.92
N ALA A 693 8.72 22.95 32.52
CA ALA A 693 8.40 22.54 31.17
C ALA A 693 8.41 23.77 30.24
N GLY A 694 9.44 23.88 29.40
CA GLY A 694 9.53 24.95 28.41
C GLY A 694 10.92 25.16 27.82
N GLY A 695 11.50 24.12 27.20
CA GLY A 695 12.73 24.22 26.39
C GLY A 695 12.48 23.96 24.91
N GLU A 696 13.40 24.40 24.04
CA GLU A 696 13.47 24.05 22.61
C GLU A 696 13.65 22.53 22.37
N ASP A 697 14.04 21.76 23.41
CA ASP A 697 14.29 20.32 23.39
C ASP A 697 13.05 19.41 23.24
N ASP A 698 11.82 19.93 23.39
CA ASP A 698 10.60 19.10 23.27
C ASP A 698 10.16 18.86 21.82
N GLU A 699 10.77 19.53 20.83
CA GLU A 699 10.39 19.38 19.42
C GLU A 699 10.92 18.07 18.78
N GLU A 700 11.94 17.44 19.37
CA GLU A 700 12.61 16.24 18.85
C GLU A 700 12.25 14.93 19.59
N LYS A 701 11.48 14.99 20.68
CA LYS A 701 11.12 13.81 21.48
C LYS A 701 9.93 13.05 20.90
N VAL A 702 9.91 11.73 21.11
CA VAL A 702 8.79 10.84 20.78
C VAL A 702 7.90 10.63 22.01
N LEU A 703 6.59 10.84 21.87
CA LEU A 703 5.60 10.43 22.87
C LEU A 703 5.27 8.96 22.68
N VAL A 704 5.47 8.15 23.71
CA VAL A 704 5.09 6.74 23.75
C VAL A 704 3.82 6.61 24.58
N ILE A 705 2.72 6.18 23.95
CA ILE A 705 1.44 5.92 24.60
C ILE A 705 1.31 4.41 24.81
N GLU A 706 1.26 3.98 26.05
CA GLU A 706 1.06 2.59 26.45
C GLU A 706 -0.43 2.25 26.45
N ALA A 707 -0.90 1.68 25.34
CA ALA A 707 -2.28 1.30 25.10
C ALA A 707 -2.49 -0.22 25.25
N PHE A 708 -1.93 -0.80 26.32
CA PHE A 708 -2.08 -2.22 26.68
C PHE A 708 -3.47 -2.55 27.23
N GLY A 709 -3.83 -3.84 27.30
CA GLY A 709 -5.12 -4.26 27.85
C GLY A 709 -6.26 -4.22 26.83
N VAL A 710 -7.31 -3.46 27.10
CA VAL A 710 -8.50 -3.46 26.23
C VAL A 710 -8.24 -2.75 24.89
N PRO A 711 -8.82 -3.23 23.76
CA PRO A 711 -8.65 -2.58 22.45
C PRO A 711 -9.12 -1.12 22.40
N ASP A 712 -10.00 -0.73 23.32
CA ASP A 712 -10.51 0.63 23.45
C ASP A 712 -9.40 1.63 23.83
N ASN A 713 -8.31 1.19 24.49
CA ASN A 713 -7.14 2.02 24.78
C ASN A 713 -6.45 2.49 23.50
N GLU A 714 -6.33 1.59 22.51
CA GLU A 714 -5.76 1.96 21.22
C GLU A 714 -6.71 2.88 20.44
N VAL A 715 -8.03 2.67 20.52
CA VAL A 715 -9.01 3.58 19.92
C VAL A 715 -8.89 4.98 20.53
N LEU A 716 -8.73 5.07 21.85
CA LEU A 716 -8.51 6.33 22.55
C LEU A 716 -7.25 7.04 22.05
N ALA A 717 -6.11 6.35 22.00
CA ALA A 717 -4.85 6.91 21.51
C ALA A 717 -4.97 7.38 20.05
N ARG A 718 -5.57 6.57 19.17
CA ARG A 718 -5.80 6.93 17.76
C ARG A 718 -6.77 8.12 17.62
N ALA A 719 -7.83 8.17 18.43
CA ALA A 719 -8.78 9.28 18.42
C ALA A 719 -8.13 10.58 18.90
N TRP A 720 -7.28 10.52 19.93
CA TRP A 720 -6.50 11.67 20.41
C TRP A 720 -5.53 12.17 19.33
N CYS A 721 -4.81 11.28 18.66
CA CYS A 721 -3.97 11.60 17.51
C CYS A 721 -4.76 12.31 16.39
N ALA A 722 -5.93 11.79 16.02
CA ALA A 722 -6.81 12.38 15.01
C ALA A 722 -7.42 13.73 15.44
N HIS A 723 -7.57 13.96 16.74
CA HIS A 723 -8.04 15.22 17.32
C HIS A 723 -7.02 16.34 17.17
N TRP A 724 -5.75 16.04 17.44
CA TRP A 724 -4.67 17.02 17.40
C TRP A 724 -3.92 17.07 16.06
N GLY A 725 -4.19 16.13 15.14
CA GLY A 725 -3.52 16.07 13.84
C GLY A 725 -2.13 15.43 13.88
N LEU A 726 -1.94 14.46 14.79
CA LEU A 726 -0.70 13.72 14.96
C LEU A 726 -0.82 12.35 14.29
N SER A 727 0.11 12.03 13.38
CA SER A 727 0.28 10.64 12.92
C SER A 727 1.10 9.87 13.96
N ALA A 728 0.98 8.54 13.98
CA ALA A 728 1.67 7.73 14.99
C ALA A 728 2.21 6.42 14.39
N VAL A 729 3.33 5.94 14.91
CA VAL A 729 3.76 4.55 14.73
C VAL A 729 2.99 3.68 15.73
N VAL A 730 2.48 2.53 15.32
CA VAL A 730 1.74 1.60 16.17
C VAL A 730 2.49 0.28 16.22
N ALA A 731 2.97 -0.09 17.40
CA ALA A 731 3.83 -1.25 17.60
C ALA A 731 3.20 -2.25 18.56
N ASP A 732 3.04 -3.49 18.10
CA ASP A 732 2.73 -4.63 18.96
C ASP A 732 4.02 -5.08 19.64
N ILE A 733 4.10 -4.95 20.96
CA ILE A 733 5.31 -5.24 21.74
C ILE A 733 5.75 -6.70 21.66
N ARG A 734 4.84 -7.61 21.25
CA ARG A 734 5.15 -9.03 21.03
C ARG A 734 6.00 -9.26 19.77
N THR A 735 5.98 -8.33 18.82
CA THR A 735 6.71 -8.43 17.55
C THR A 735 7.75 -7.31 17.36
N THR A 736 7.52 -6.13 17.94
CA THR A 736 8.39 -4.97 17.82
C THR A 736 8.67 -4.38 19.20
N CYS A 737 9.91 -4.42 19.66
CA CYS A 737 10.27 -3.84 20.94
C CYS A 737 10.16 -2.31 20.93
N MET A 738 9.96 -1.71 22.11
CA MET A 738 9.80 -0.26 22.29
C MET A 738 10.93 0.55 21.65
N ALA A 739 12.18 0.13 21.80
CA ALA A 739 13.34 0.80 21.19
C ALA A 739 13.26 0.84 19.65
N CYS A 740 12.84 -0.26 19.01
CA CYS A 740 12.66 -0.30 17.56
C CYS A 740 11.48 0.55 17.10
N ALA A 741 10.39 0.58 17.87
CA ALA A 741 9.24 1.44 17.56
C ALA A 741 9.60 2.93 17.64
N ILE A 742 10.38 3.34 18.65
CA ILE A 742 10.89 4.72 18.77
C ILE A 742 11.78 5.05 17.57
N ARG A 743 12.76 4.21 17.24
CA ARG A 743 13.65 4.43 16.09
C ARG A 743 12.92 4.51 14.76
N GLU A 744 11.87 3.70 14.58
CA GLU A 744 11.02 3.79 13.39
C GLU A 744 10.24 5.11 13.34
N ALA A 745 9.79 5.63 14.49
CA ALA A 745 9.17 6.96 14.56
C ALA A 745 10.16 8.06 14.14
N TYR A 746 11.42 7.98 14.57
CA TYR A 746 12.49 8.88 14.11
C TYR A 746 12.76 8.76 12.60
N ALA A 747 12.78 7.54 12.04
CA ALA A 747 12.90 7.32 10.58
C ALA A 747 11.69 7.89 9.82
N ALA A 748 10.49 7.76 10.38
CA ALA A 748 9.23 8.19 9.78
C ALA A 748 8.93 9.68 9.96
N THR A 749 9.75 10.41 10.74
CA THR A 749 9.51 11.81 11.15
C THR A 749 8.20 12.01 11.92
N VAL A 750 7.84 10.97 12.68
CA VAL A 750 6.63 10.89 13.49
C VAL A 750 6.99 11.07 14.97
N THR A 751 6.19 11.84 15.71
CA THR A 751 6.49 12.19 17.12
C THR A 751 5.64 11.42 18.13
N VAL A 752 4.87 10.43 17.69
CA VAL A 752 4.01 9.60 18.55
C VAL A 752 4.20 8.12 18.20
N VAL A 753 4.35 7.30 19.23
CA VAL A 753 4.34 5.83 19.20
C VAL A 753 3.17 5.38 20.07
N ILE A 754 2.36 4.45 19.58
CA ILE A 754 1.31 3.77 20.33
C ILE A 754 1.78 2.33 20.52
N LEU A 755 2.09 1.95 21.74
CA LEU A 755 2.41 0.58 22.10
C LEU A 755 1.13 -0.16 22.44
N VAL A 756 1.00 -1.37 21.90
CA VAL A 756 -0.14 -2.26 22.13
C VAL A 756 0.38 -3.66 22.40
N GLU A 757 -0.48 -4.49 22.96
CA GLU A 757 -0.23 -5.91 23.12
C GLU A 757 -1.44 -6.66 22.56
N ASP A 758 -1.27 -7.37 21.44
CA ASP A 758 -2.36 -8.18 20.91
C ASP A 758 -2.58 -9.42 21.77
N GLN A 759 -3.80 -9.57 22.27
CA GLN A 759 -4.28 -10.86 22.76
C GLN A 759 -4.56 -11.76 21.57
N ASP A 760 -3.96 -12.95 21.52
CA ASP A 760 -4.17 -13.94 20.46
C ASP A 760 -5.67 -14.26 20.30
N LYS A 761 -6.34 -13.61 19.34
CA LYS A 761 -7.70 -13.96 18.90
C LYS A 761 -7.72 -15.25 18.06
N ASN A 762 -6.82 -16.20 18.31
CA ASN A 762 -6.75 -17.51 17.63
C ASN A 762 -7.79 -18.51 18.16
N GLY A 763 -8.99 -18.04 18.52
CA GLY A 763 -10.06 -18.87 19.06
C GLY A 763 -11.22 -19.15 18.11
N ASP A 764 -11.50 -18.27 17.15
CA ASP A 764 -12.71 -18.37 16.31
C ASP A 764 -12.39 -18.04 14.83
N ASP A 765 -11.70 -18.99 14.17
CA ASP A 765 -11.54 -19.06 12.70
C ASP A 765 -12.82 -19.54 11.99
#